data_AF-A0A5C7LTU9-F1
#
_entry.id   AF-A0A5C7LTU9-F1
#
_cell.length_a   1.000
_cell.length_b   1.000
_cell.length_c   1.000
_cell.angle_alpha   90.00
_cell.angle_beta   90.00
_cell.angle_gamma   90.00
#
_symmetry.space_group_name_H-M   'P 1'
#
loop_
_entity.id
_entity.type
_entity.pdbx_description
1 polymer ?
#
loop_
_entity_poly.entity_id
_entity_poly.type
_entity_poly.pdbx_seq_one_letter_code
_entity_poly.pdbx_strand_id
1 'polypeptide(L)'
;MRKLTTLLLCLVAAMASGQTVTIPAQKLPVTGLEAYQTKVQAARGLDSLAQVLRSEFSGSNPGTPAQPDCKHGVELKSVYDVTGLGLSYNFYSVGVTRLTETIYGSTGREVFRHTTDPVTRDRIQISYSLRAGNYSLIIQNADCKAVSQPVAFTIPEDAPAEPNPERPGDPSGPATGFYNPGVYSKEEHGILYEWIPSELIDVEIRDGRVRLVAPESKRSWDGKNICKRFVLGDIFDNKLSDADERALFGDGLALPPGNYGFKVLYLNAANWDAANANMWKMVGYGSPGGEGYSNSAQAETIQLSITDGSRLQGLDANLWRTSWIPQYQVLPYSIRLPENKAFGVTRYLTSAPKDSLLSKVTHLQYIYSWLDNVDKGRTWRNLQALTHEGFQEPEWQIRNAILSKGYILMSEYAENYGNKYGCPPCYDKAEEVFKGIYGRFQREQGVTSPEQTWLGSDYFSALYGGSLSIPFDNRSTTLSTGLSSIRYARSYIFDGTWTESAYFTRGWYSYRNFLSAGYLGNLLAMAGKPAFYARLYDHEKANLAIPDRKKITYSTNAQEGLHMDKVTISGTWYRLPLEGGELLRADGIIHPFQTMLSDSFYALLLGNAYIIWESNVTLNTDPYTFQPSWFGGYDEGKTKWKPTGGSTGVYRPGSYGPPEKKADGQFPEKPMTGDQGAWMGAKLYESIAGRVDQLWYPDYTVNGKHVVAKRGSLGSSLSYAGVQNEGQDNIVKTYEAKLPVVMKGRGQKGDVIIYQNPNAGLTEEQGVEVEGKFFKVVGNRLNVIRP
;
A
#
# COMPACT_ATOMS: atom_id res chain seq x y z
N MET A 1 -31.59 -36.68 -13.50
CA MET A 1 -30.16 -37.06 -13.48
C MET A 1 -29.70 -37.79 -14.75
N ARG A 2 -30.32 -38.89 -15.23
CA ARG A 2 -29.86 -39.60 -16.46
C ARG A 2 -29.76 -38.75 -17.75
N LYS A 3 -30.63 -37.75 -17.96
CA LYS A 3 -30.57 -36.86 -19.14
C LYS A 3 -29.45 -35.81 -19.10
N LEU A 4 -28.98 -35.46 -17.90
CA LEU A 4 -27.87 -34.50 -17.71
C LEU A 4 -26.51 -35.17 -17.96
N THR A 5 -26.40 -36.46 -17.61
CA THR A 5 -25.20 -37.27 -17.87
C THR A 5 -25.01 -37.55 -19.36
N THR A 6 -26.10 -37.78 -20.11
CA THR A 6 -26.04 -37.96 -21.58
C THR A 6 -25.66 -36.66 -22.29
N LEU A 7 -26.11 -35.50 -21.82
CA LEU A 7 -25.74 -34.19 -22.38
C LEU A 7 -24.26 -33.88 -22.14
N LEU A 8 -23.73 -34.19 -20.96
CA LEU A 8 -22.30 -34.04 -20.64
C LEU A 8 -21.41 -34.97 -21.47
N LEU A 9 -21.84 -36.22 -21.69
CA LEU A 9 -21.09 -37.18 -22.52
C LEU A 9 -21.05 -36.77 -24.01
N CYS A 10 -22.12 -36.17 -24.54
CA CYS A 10 -22.13 -35.64 -25.90
C CYS A 10 -21.26 -34.38 -26.05
N LEU A 11 -21.19 -33.52 -25.04
CA LEU A 11 -20.34 -32.31 -25.03
C LEU A 11 -18.85 -32.65 -24.92
N VAL A 12 -18.48 -33.67 -24.14
CA VAL A 12 -17.08 -34.11 -24.00
C VAL A 12 -16.59 -34.80 -25.28
N ALA A 13 -17.45 -35.54 -26.00
CA ALA A 13 -17.10 -36.15 -27.28
C ALA A 13 -16.98 -35.14 -28.44
N ALA A 14 -17.75 -34.04 -28.43
CA ALA A 14 -17.69 -33.00 -29.45
C ALA A 14 -16.45 -32.08 -29.32
N MET A 15 -15.97 -31.87 -28.09
CA MET A 15 -14.78 -31.05 -27.83
C MET A 15 -13.46 -31.72 -28.25
N ALA A 16 -13.46 -33.03 -28.53
CA ALA A 16 -12.28 -33.76 -28.98
C ALA A 16 -12.14 -33.87 -30.52
N SER A 17 -13.16 -33.49 -31.31
CA SER A 17 -13.19 -33.74 -32.76
C SER A 17 -13.45 -32.51 -33.65
N GLY A 18 -13.60 -31.31 -33.07
CA GLY A 18 -13.66 -30.06 -33.84
C GLY A 18 -14.87 -29.93 -34.78
N GLN A 19 -15.99 -30.59 -34.50
CA GLN A 19 -17.23 -30.41 -35.27
C GLN A 19 -18.27 -29.58 -34.52
N THR A 20 -18.91 -28.66 -35.25
CA THR A 20 -20.01 -27.82 -34.77
C THR A 20 -21.30 -28.62 -34.74
N VAL A 21 -21.92 -28.76 -33.55
CA VAL A 21 -23.24 -29.40 -33.38
C VAL A 21 -24.30 -28.32 -33.24
N THR A 22 -25.25 -28.25 -34.18
CA THR A 22 -26.42 -27.37 -34.08
C THR A 22 -27.57 -28.13 -33.43
N ILE A 23 -28.04 -27.66 -32.27
CA ILE A 23 -29.22 -28.20 -31.58
C ILE A 23 -30.46 -27.39 -32.00
N PRO A 24 -31.54 -28.01 -32.48
CA PRO A 24 -32.75 -27.29 -32.85
C PRO A 24 -33.52 -26.82 -31.61
N ALA A 25 -33.96 -25.55 -31.64
CA ALA A 25 -34.74 -24.94 -30.58
C ALA A 25 -36.12 -25.59 -30.46
N GLN A 26 -36.30 -26.46 -29.46
CA GLN A 26 -37.62 -26.91 -29.02
C GLN A 26 -38.15 -25.99 -27.91
N LYS A 27 -39.33 -25.42 -28.17
CA LYS A 27 -40.13 -24.60 -27.26
C LYS A 27 -40.31 -25.27 -25.90
N LEU A 28 -39.86 -24.61 -24.83
CA LEU A 28 -40.29 -24.91 -23.46
C LEU A 28 -41.52 -24.04 -23.12
N PRO A 29 -42.54 -24.58 -22.41
CA PRO A 29 -43.76 -23.86 -22.14
C PRO A 29 -43.59 -22.82 -21.02
N VAL A 30 -44.14 -21.63 -21.27
CA VAL A 30 -44.27 -20.52 -20.32
C VAL A 30 -45.30 -20.90 -19.26
N THR A 31 -44.86 -21.55 -18.18
CA THR A 31 -45.63 -21.67 -16.94
C THR A 31 -44.65 -21.65 -15.76
N GLY A 32 -44.34 -20.45 -15.28
CA GLY A 32 -43.40 -20.26 -14.18
C GLY A 32 -43.28 -18.82 -13.70
N LEU A 33 -43.69 -17.83 -14.50
CA LEU A 33 -43.63 -16.42 -14.13
C LEU A 33 -44.76 -16.01 -13.17
N GLU A 34 -45.96 -16.59 -13.30
CA GLU A 34 -47.12 -16.27 -12.45
C GLU A 34 -46.99 -16.86 -11.03
N ALA A 35 -46.28 -17.99 -10.87
CA ALA A 35 -46.03 -18.58 -9.55
C ALA A 35 -45.01 -17.76 -8.72
N TYR A 36 -44.16 -16.97 -9.38
CA TYR A 36 -43.17 -16.12 -8.71
C TYR A 36 -43.77 -14.79 -8.25
N GLN A 37 -44.72 -14.23 -9.01
CA GLN A 37 -45.41 -12.98 -8.65
C GLN A 37 -46.38 -13.16 -7.45
N THR A 38 -46.99 -14.34 -7.30
CA THR A 38 -47.86 -14.64 -6.14
C THR A 38 -47.07 -14.80 -4.84
N LYS A 39 -45.79 -15.22 -4.89
CA LYS A 39 -44.93 -15.28 -3.69
C LYS A 39 -44.36 -13.93 -3.27
N VAL A 40 -44.25 -12.97 -4.18
CA VAL A 40 -43.79 -11.60 -3.87
C VAL A 40 -44.92 -10.75 -3.27
N GLN A 41 -46.19 -11.05 -3.53
CA GLN A 41 -47.31 -10.38 -2.86
C GLN A 41 -47.62 -10.91 -1.45
N ALA A 42 -47.22 -12.13 -1.11
CA ALA A 42 -47.32 -12.66 0.27
C ALA A 42 -46.27 -12.04 1.24
N ALA A 43 -45.24 -11.38 0.72
CA ALA A 43 -44.20 -10.72 1.51
C ALA A 43 -44.54 -9.27 1.92
N ARG A 44 -45.68 -8.72 1.48
CA ARG A 44 -46.11 -7.34 1.81
C ARG A 44 -47.10 -7.26 2.99
N GLY A 45 -47.33 -8.38 3.69
CA GLY A 45 -48.15 -8.42 4.92
C GLY A 45 -47.35 -8.35 6.23
N LEU A 46 -46.04 -8.11 6.19
CA LEU A 46 -45.19 -8.13 7.39
C LEU A 46 -45.25 -6.86 8.25
N ASP A 47 -45.84 -5.77 7.75
CA ASP A 47 -46.06 -4.56 8.55
C ASP A 47 -47.24 -4.69 9.52
N SER A 48 -48.25 -5.52 9.23
CA SER A 48 -49.40 -5.70 10.12
C SER A 48 -49.08 -6.62 11.31
N LEU A 49 -48.18 -7.60 11.14
CA LEU A 49 -47.72 -8.46 12.24
C LEU A 49 -46.84 -7.67 13.22
N ALA A 50 -46.01 -6.76 12.72
CA ALA A 50 -45.22 -5.85 13.54
C ALA A 50 -46.09 -4.82 14.30
N GLN A 51 -47.27 -4.49 13.77
CA GLN A 51 -48.22 -3.57 14.41
C GLN A 51 -49.08 -4.28 15.47
N VAL A 52 -49.50 -5.53 15.22
CA VAL A 52 -50.21 -6.38 16.19
C VAL A 52 -49.30 -6.77 17.36
N LEU A 53 -48.03 -7.11 17.09
CA LEU A 53 -47.05 -7.37 18.14
C LEU A 53 -46.74 -6.11 18.96
N ARG A 54 -46.80 -4.89 18.40
CA ARG A 54 -46.62 -3.66 19.20
C ARG A 54 -47.83 -3.31 20.07
N SER A 55 -49.04 -3.72 19.71
CA SER A 55 -50.24 -3.45 20.50
C SER A 55 -50.47 -4.43 21.66
N GLU A 56 -49.86 -5.62 21.64
CA GLU A 56 -49.98 -6.59 22.74
C GLU A 56 -48.95 -6.39 23.88
N PHE A 57 -47.93 -5.56 23.67
CA PHE A 57 -46.87 -5.27 24.67
C PHE A 57 -46.96 -3.90 25.35
N SER A 58 -48.03 -3.12 25.16
CA SER A 58 -48.19 -1.78 25.78
C SER A 58 -49.03 -1.79 27.07
N GLY A 59 -49.08 -2.93 27.77
CA GLY A 59 -49.68 -3.03 29.10
C GLY A 59 -48.61 -3.31 30.16
N SER A 60 -48.47 -2.37 31.10
CA SER A 60 -47.60 -2.39 32.30
C SER A 60 -46.15 -1.94 32.12
N ASN A 61 -45.78 -0.95 32.94
CA ASN A 61 -44.45 -0.37 33.03
C ASN A 61 -43.46 -1.46 33.48
N PRO A 62 -42.58 -1.99 32.61
CA PRO A 62 -41.62 -3.00 33.03
C PRO A 62 -40.51 -2.27 33.79
N GLY A 63 -40.34 -2.62 35.06
CA GLY A 63 -39.10 -2.28 35.77
C GLY A 63 -37.91 -2.68 34.89
N THR A 64 -36.94 -1.78 34.77
CA THR A 64 -35.71 -1.97 33.98
C THR A 64 -35.24 -3.42 34.09
N PRO A 65 -35.19 -4.19 32.99
CA PRO A 65 -34.78 -5.59 33.02
C PRO A 65 -33.46 -5.68 33.77
N ALA A 66 -33.40 -6.55 34.79
CA ALA A 66 -32.18 -6.75 35.54
C ALA A 66 -31.07 -7.17 34.56
N GLN A 67 -30.06 -6.32 34.44
CA GLN A 67 -28.94 -6.52 33.52
C GLN A 67 -28.26 -7.87 33.86
N PRO A 68 -28.01 -8.77 32.88
CA PRO A 68 -27.41 -10.08 33.14
C PRO A 68 -25.96 -9.93 33.63
N ASP A 69 -25.42 -10.92 34.36
CA ASP A 69 -24.01 -10.91 34.76
C ASP A 69 -23.10 -11.13 33.54
N CYS A 70 -21.96 -10.43 33.47
CA CYS A 70 -21.03 -10.58 32.36
C CYS A 70 -20.25 -11.89 32.46
N LYS A 71 -20.07 -12.59 31.33
CA LYS A 71 -19.18 -13.77 31.24
C LYS A 71 -17.71 -13.42 31.52
N HIS A 72 -17.31 -12.19 31.19
CA HIS A 72 -15.99 -11.63 31.46
C HIS A 72 -16.16 -10.20 32.02
N GLY A 73 -15.32 -9.82 32.98
CA GLY A 73 -15.32 -8.44 33.50
C GLY A 73 -14.94 -7.41 32.43
N VAL A 74 -15.22 -6.15 32.71
CA VAL A 74 -14.63 -5.03 31.98
C VAL A 74 -13.42 -4.53 32.78
N GLU A 75 -12.27 -4.47 32.14
CA GLU A 75 -11.01 -4.06 32.78
C GLU A 75 -10.49 -2.80 32.09
N LEU A 76 -10.41 -1.70 32.84
CA LEU A 76 -9.78 -0.46 32.37
C LEU A 76 -8.26 -0.63 32.52
N LYS A 77 -7.53 -0.61 31.39
CA LYS A 77 -6.09 -0.91 31.35
C LYS A 77 -5.23 0.33 31.57
N SER A 78 -5.55 1.42 30.88
CA SER A 78 -4.78 2.66 30.98
C SER A 78 -5.61 3.87 30.56
N VAL A 79 -5.27 5.03 31.12
CA VAL A 79 -5.80 6.35 30.76
C VAL A 79 -4.62 7.23 30.31
N TYR A 80 -4.74 7.91 29.19
CA TYR A 80 -3.66 8.71 28.57
C TYR A 80 -4.25 9.82 27.69
N ASP A 81 -3.40 10.66 27.09
CA ASP A 81 -3.79 11.86 26.32
C ASP A 81 -4.74 12.79 27.11
N VAL A 82 -4.54 12.88 28.42
CA VAL A 82 -5.42 13.63 29.32
C VAL A 82 -5.26 15.13 29.14
N THR A 83 -6.36 15.80 28.82
CA THR A 83 -6.46 17.26 28.72
C THR A 83 -7.68 17.76 29.49
N GLY A 84 -7.86 19.08 29.57
CA GLY A 84 -9.10 19.68 30.08
C GLY A 84 -10.34 19.39 29.20
N LEU A 85 -10.14 18.86 28.00
CA LEU A 85 -11.19 18.68 26.98
C LEU A 85 -11.54 17.22 26.70
N GLY A 86 -10.77 16.29 27.23
CA GLY A 86 -10.92 14.88 26.93
C GLY A 86 -9.71 14.05 27.32
N LEU A 87 -9.87 12.74 27.21
CA LEU A 87 -8.82 11.75 27.38
C LEU A 87 -9.04 10.59 26.42
N SER A 88 -8.03 9.75 26.29
CA SER A 88 -8.11 8.44 25.68
C SER A 88 -7.88 7.35 26.74
N TYR A 89 -8.50 6.19 26.57
CA TYR A 89 -8.23 5.05 27.43
C TYR A 89 -8.29 3.72 26.66
N ASN A 90 -7.58 2.72 27.17
CA ASN A 90 -7.64 1.35 26.71
C ASN A 90 -8.41 0.50 27.72
N PHE A 91 -9.21 -0.45 27.23
CA PHE A 91 -9.89 -1.43 28.08
C PHE A 91 -9.82 -2.83 27.47
N TYR A 92 -10.04 -3.84 28.29
CA TYR A 92 -10.27 -5.21 27.85
C TYR A 92 -11.69 -5.64 28.22
N SER A 93 -12.43 -6.17 27.25
CA SER A 93 -13.68 -6.88 27.50
C SER A 93 -14.09 -7.72 26.30
N VAL A 94 -15.02 -8.67 26.50
CA VAL A 94 -15.49 -9.61 25.47
C VAL A 94 -16.97 -9.38 25.21
N GLY A 95 -17.33 -9.12 23.95
CA GLY A 95 -18.72 -8.98 23.52
C GLY A 95 -19.42 -7.70 24.00
N VAL A 96 -18.67 -6.64 24.30
CA VAL A 96 -19.24 -5.36 24.74
C VAL A 96 -19.61 -4.52 23.54
N THR A 97 -20.88 -4.12 23.47
CA THR A 97 -21.34 -3.19 22.43
C THR A 97 -21.50 -1.78 22.97
N ARG A 98 -21.63 -1.60 24.29
CA ARG A 98 -21.84 -0.30 24.92
C ARG A 98 -21.06 -0.16 26.23
N LEU A 99 -20.33 0.93 26.38
CA LEU A 99 -19.60 1.30 27.61
C LEU A 99 -20.11 2.61 28.15
N THR A 100 -20.27 2.71 29.46
CA THR A 100 -20.55 3.96 30.18
C THR A 100 -19.30 4.38 30.93
N GLU A 101 -18.75 5.53 30.56
CA GLU A 101 -17.59 6.15 31.17
C GLU A 101 -18.06 7.13 32.25
N THR A 102 -17.56 7.00 33.48
CA THR A 102 -17.87 7.92 34.58
C THR A 102 -16.58 8.45 35.19
N ILE A 103 -16.42 9.77 35.23
CA ILE A 103 -15.29 10.44 35.87
C ILE A 103 -15.73 11.01 37.21
N TYR A 104 -14.95 10.70 38.24
CA TYR A 104 -15.12 11.24 39.59
C TYR A 104 -14.00 12.24 39.88
N GLY A 105 -14.35 13.36 40.52
CA GLY A 105 -13.36 14.31 41.04
C GLY A 105 -12.73 13.81 42.34
N SER A 106 -11.71 14.53 42.84
CA SER A 106 -11.00 14.22 44.08
C SER A 106 -11.88 14.09 45.33
N THR A 107 -13.09 14.67 45.32
CA THR A 107 -14.09 14.55 46.40
C THR A 107 -14.95 13.29 46.31
N GLY A 108 -14.72 12.42 45.31
CA GLY A 108 -15.55 11.25 45.03
C GLY A 108 -16.88 11.58 44.34
N ARG A 109 -17.12 12.84 43.97
CA ARG A 109 -18.33 13.25 43.24
C ARG A 109 -18.18 12.98 41.75
N GLU A 110 -19.23 12.44 41.12
CA GLU A 110 -19.33 12.35 39.67
C GLU A 110 -19.31 13.75 39.03
N VAL A 111 -18.36 13.96 38.12
CA VAL A 111 -18.18 15.22 37.39
C VAL A 111 -18.44 15.08 35.89
N PHE A 112 -18.45 13.86 35.37
CA PHE A 112 -18.75 13.58 33.97
C PHE A 112 -19.25 12.14 33.81
N ARG A 113 -20.19 11.94 32.89
CA ARG A 113 -20.71 10.64 32.47
C ARG A 113 -20.96 10.64 30.97
N HIS A 114 -20.49 9.61 30.29
CA HIS A 114 -20.69 9.39 28.86
C HIS A 114 -21.06 7.93 28.60
N THR A 115 -21.65 7.66 27.44
CA THR A 115 -21.87 6.30 26.97
C THR A 115 -21.38 6.20 25.53
N THR A 116 -20.33 5.42 25.31
CA THR A 116 -19.85 5.04 23.98
C THR A 116 -20.71 3.90 23.44
N ASP A 117 -21.39 4.14 22.32
CA ASP A 117 -22.21 3.17 21.59
C ASP A 117 -22.19 3.47 20.08
N PRO A 118 -21.76 2.55 19.19
CA PRO A 118 -21.21 1.23 19.50
C PRO A 118 -19.73 1.28 19.90
N VAL A 119 -19.35 0.38 20.80
CA VAL A 119 -17.95 0.08 21.14
C VAL A 119 -17.38 -0.82 20.04
N THR A 120 -16.57 -0.26 19.16
CA THR A 120 -16.01 -0.97 17.99
C THR A 120 -14.50 -1.28 18.13
N ARG A 121 -13.89 -0.86 19.23
CA ARG A 121 -12.44 -0.95 19.49
C ARG A 121 -12.17 -0.95 20.99
N ASP A 122 -11.00 -1.44 21.38
CA ASP A 122 -10.45 -1.44 22.74
C ASP A 122 -9.90 -0.08 23.20
N ARG A 123 -9.74 0.86 22.26
CA ARG A 123 -9.31 2.25 22.49
C ARG A 123 -10.47 3.22 22.34
N ILE A 124 -10.90 3.85 23.43
CA ILE A 124 -11.97 4.85 23.42
C ILE A 124 -11.39 6.24 23.69
N GLN A 125 -11.90 7.23 22.98
CA GLN A 125 -11.63 8.64 23.22
C GLN A 125 -12.94 9.28 23.68
N ILE A 126 -12.90 9.97 24.82
CA ILE A 126 -14.04 10.71 25.37
C ILE A 126 -13.70 12.20 25.48
N SER A 127 -14.69 13.04 25.20
CA SER A 127 -14.57 14.50 25.28
C SER A 127 -15.39 15.05 26.45
N TYR A 128 -14.82 15.97 27.21
CA TYR A 128 -15.43 16.62 28.38
C TYR A 128 -14.94 18.06 28.53
N SER A 129 -15.34 18.76 29.59
CA SER A 129 -14.74 20.06 29.96
C SER A 129 -14.50 20.08 31.46
N LEU A 130 -13.27 19.77 31.87
CA LEU A 130 -12.86 19.64 33.26
C LEU A 130 -11.66 20.54 33.54
N ARG A 131 -11.63 21.13 34.74
CA ARG A 131 -10.50 21.97 35.18
C ARG A 131 -9.30 21.10 35.53
N ALA A 132 -8.12 21.71 35.61
CA ALA A 132 -6.94 21.06 36.16
C ALA A 132 -7.23 20.46 37.55
N GLY A 133 -6.68 19.28 37.81
CA GLY A 133 -6.95 18.53 39.04
C GLY A 133 -6.82 17.02 38.90
N ASN A 134 -7.05 16.32 40.01
CA ASN A 134 -7.01 14.86 40.10
C ASN A 134 -8.41 14.26 39.98
N TYR A 135 -8.52 13.20 39.18
CA TYR A 135 -9.76 12.52 38.84
C TYR A 135 -9.55 11.00 38.82
N SER A 136 -10.64 10.25 38.74
CA SER A 136 -10.61 8.81 38.44
C SER A 136 -11.67 8.45 37.40
N LEU A 137 -11.31 7.61 36.44
CA LEU A 137 -12.21 7.06 35.44
C LEU A 137 -12.66 5.66 35.87
N ILE A 138 -13.96 5.40 35.75
CA ILE A 138 -14.58 4.07 35.84
C ILE A 138 -15.31 3.81 34.54
N ILE A 139 -15.19 2.60 34.00
CA ILE A 139 -16.02 2.14 32.88
C ILE A 139 -16.96 1.05 33.32
N GLN A 140 -18.21 1.13 32.88
CA GLN A 140 -19.25 0.15 33.16
C GLN A 140 -19.80 -0.39 31.84
N ASN A 141 -19.95 -1.70 31.75
CA ASN A 141 -20.64 -2.31 30.62
C ASN A 141 -22.15 -2.03 30.72
N ALA A 142 -22.75 -1.48 29.67
CA ALA A 142 -24.18 -1.16 29.64
C ALA A 142 -25.06 -2.35 29.21
N ASP A 143 -24.46 -3.47 28.78
CA ASP A 143 -25.14 -4.68 28.30
C ASP A 143 -25.18 -5.80 29.36
N CYS A 144 -24.17 -5.90 30.22
CA CYS A 144 -24.11 -6.82 31.36
C CYS A 144 -23.48 -6.17 32.61
N LYS A 145 -23.73 -6.71 33.81
CA LYS A 145 -23.19 -6.20 35.08
C LYS A 145 -21.67 -6.43 35.18
N ALA A 146 -20.89 -5.48 34.69
CA ALA A 146 -19.46 -5.38 35.00
C ALA A 146 -19.03 -3.92 35.09
N VAL A 147 -18.20 -3.63 36.09
CA VAL A 147 -17.64 -2.30 36.37
C VAL A 147 -16.14 -2.47 36.57
N SER A 148 -15.33 -1.62 35.96
CA SER A 148 -13.88 -1.65 36.14
C SER A 148 -13.48 -1.17 37.52
N GLN A 149 -12.24 -1.46 37.92
CA GLN A 149 -11.62 -0.69 38.99
C GLN A 149 -11.41 0.77 38.54
N PRO A 150 -11.45 1.74 39.46
CA PRO A 150 -11.14 3.14 39.14
C PRO A 150 -9.68 3.30 38.76
N VAL A 151 -9.41 4.03 37.67
CA VAL A 151 -8.04 4.41 37.27
C VAL A 151 -7.88 5.91 37.46
N ALA A 152 -6.92 6.31 38.31
CA ALA A 152 -6.64 7.70 38.60
C ALA A 152 -5.91 8.38 37.43
N PHE A 153 -6.20 9.67 37.22
CA PHE A 153 -5.50 10.51 36.24
C PHE A 153 -5.49 11.98 36.69
N THR A 154 -4.57 12.78 36.13
CA THR A 154 -4.42 14.19 36.46
C THR A 154 -4.51 15.06 35.21
N ILE A 155 -5.35 16.09 35.25
CA ILE A 155 -5.37 17.15 34.23
C ILE A 155 -4.39 18.24 34.67
N PRO A 156 -3.31 18.52 33.89
CA PRO A 156 -2.31 19.52 34.28
C PRO A 156 -2.84 20.96 34.20
N GLU A 157 -2.31 21.86 35.04
CA GLU A 157 -2.69 23.30 35.07
C GLU A 157 -2.47 24.02 33.73
N ASP A 158 -1.53 23.54 32.92
CA ASP A 158 -1.15 24.14 31.64
C ASP A 158 -1.75 23.43 30.41
N ALA A 159 -2.81 22.61 30.59
CA ALA A 159 -3.47 21.95 29.48
C ALA A 159 -4.14 23.00 28.54
N PRO A 160 -3.72 23.13 27.27
CA PRO A 160 -4.31 24.11 26.35
C PRO A 160 -5.80 23.83 26.13
N ALA A 161 -6.58 24.90 26.01
CA ALA A 161 -8.03 24.90 25.85
C ALA A 161 -8.54 24.41 24.48
N GLU A 162 -7.65 23.96 23.59
CA GLU A 162 -7.99 23.22 22.38
C GLU A 162 -7.12 21.96 22.28
N PRO A 163 -7.66 20.82 21.81
CA PRO A 163 -6.82 19.71 21.40
C PRO A 163 -6.03 20.26 20.21
N ASN A 164 -4.73 20.44 20.37
CA ASN A 164 -3.86 20.68 19.23
C ASN A 164 -3.60 19.29 18.62
N PRO A 165 -4.27 18.89 17.51
CA PRO A 165 -4.05 17.59 16.88
C PRO A 165 -2.62 17.43 16.34
N GLU A 166 -1.79 18.48 16.41
CA GLU A 166 -0.40 18.49 16.01
C GLU A 166 0.59 18.65 17.18
N ARG A 167 0.14 18.73 18.45
CA ARG A 167 1.09 18.78 19.57
C ARG A 167 1.77 17.40 19.65
N PRO A 168 3.10 17.32 19.54
CA PRO A 168 3.83 16.10 19.82
C PRO A 168 3.39 15.59 21.19
N GLY A 169 2.97 14.33 21.27
CA GLY A 169 2.93 13.65 22.57
C GLY A 169 4.26 13.89 23.26
N ASP A 170 4.20 14.07 24.58
CA ASP A 170 5.39 14.12 25.43
C ASP A 170 6.35 13.00 24.98
N PRO A 171 7.58 13.32 24.51
CA PRO A 171 8.53 12.32 24.05
C PRO A 171 8.98 11.37 25.18
N SER A 172 8.59 11.64 26.43
CA SER A 172 8.76 10.71 27.56
C SER A 172 7.61 9.72 27.75
N GLY A 173 6.50 9.87 27.02
CA GLY A 173 5.48 8.83 26.92
C GLY A 173 6.07 7.60 26.20
N PRO A 174 5.73 6.37 26.62
CA PRO A 174 6.33 5.20 26.02
C PRO A 174 6.03 5.18 24.53
N ALA A 175 7.03 4.87 23.70
CA ALA A 175 6.95 4.83 22.23
C ALA A 175 5.88 3.83 21.69
N THR A 176 5.12 3.20 22.58
CA THR A 176 4.34 1.97 22.46
C THR A 176 2.81 2.19 22.54
N GLY A 177 2.31 3.43 22.54
CA GLY A 177 0.87 3.71 22.69
C GLY A 177 -0.05 3.13 21.60
N PHE A 178 0.51 2.59 20.51
CA PHE A 178 -0.19 1.90 19.45
C PHE A 178 -0.02 0.38 19.57
N TYR A 179 -1.14 -0.34 19.75
CA TYR A 179 -1.20 -1.80 19.65
C TYR A 179 -0.95 -2.23 18.20
N ASN A 180 0.12 -2.98 17.97
CA ASN A 180 0.53 -3.46 16.65
C ASN A 180 0.27 -4.97 16.56
N PRO A 181 -0.93 -5.40 16.14
CA PRO A 181 -1.29 -6.82 16.16
C PRO A 181 -0.41 -7.62 15.20
N GLY A 182 -0.04 -8.83 15.64
CA GLY A 182 0.59 -9.81 14.75
C GLY A 182 2.05 -9.54 14.41
N VAL A 183 2.77 -8.77 15.22
CA VAL A 183 4.22 -8.54 15.05
C VAL A 183 4.99 -9.19 16.18
N TYR A 184 6.20 -9.65 15.87
CA TYR A 184 7.18 -9.98 16.91
C TYR A 184 7.76 -8.67 17.42
N SER A 185 8.04 -8.58 18.72
CA SER A 185 8.61 -7.38 19.32
C SER A 185 9.64 -7.72 20.39
N LYS A 186 10.63 -6.83 20.54
CA LYS A 186 11.61 -6.84 21.62
C LYS A 186 11.99 -5.40 21.93
N GLU A 187 12.03 -5.05 23.21
CA GLU A 187 12.57 -3.78 23.67
C GLU A 187 13.94 -4.02 24.32
N GLU A 188 14.94 -3.21 23.95
CA GLU A 188 16.29 -3.28 24.51
C GLU A 188 16.85 -1.85 24.63
N HIS A 189 17.25 -1.45 25.83
CA HIS A 189 17.79 -0.10 26.12
C HIS A 189 16.89 1.07 25.66
N GLY A 190 15.56 0.92 25.76
CA GLY A 190 14.60 1.95 25.32
C GLY A 190 14.41 2.02 23.80
N ILE A 191 14.95 1.06 23.06
CA ILE A 191 14.74 0.90 21.62
C ILE A 191 13.79 -0.27 21.41
N LEU A 192 12.68 -0.01 20.71
CA LEU A 192 11.70 -1.00 20.29
C LEU A 192 12.07 -1.55 18.91
N TYR A 193 12.25 -2.87 18.85
CA TYR A 193 12.42 -3.65 17.64
C TYR A 193 11.13 -4.41 17.36
N GLU A 194 10.60 -4.30 16.15
CA GLU A 194 9.43 -5.09 15.72
C GLU A 194 9.69 -5.70 14.35
N TRP A 195 9.31 -6.96 14.15
CA TRP A 195 9.52 -7.63 12.86
C TRP A 195 8.37 -8.56 12.47
N ILE A 196 8.25 -8.75 11.15
CA ILE A 196 7.41 -9.75 10.52
C ILE A 196 8.31 -10.61 9.62
N PRO A 197 8.72 -11.80 10.08
CA PRO A 197 9.55 -12.72 9.33
C PRO A 197 8.71 -13.63 8.42
N SER A 198 9.37 -14.27 7.46
CA SER A 198 8.84 -15.46 6.78
C SER A 198 9.30 -16.78 7.43
N GLU A 199 8.80 -17.91 6.93
CA GLU A 199 8.89 -19.24 7.55
C GLU A 199 10.27 -19.64 8.09
N LEU A 200 11.35 -19.38 7.35
CA LEU A 200 12.70 -19.85 7.69
C LEU A 200 13.69 -18.72 7.98
N ILE A 201 13.20 -17.53 8.30
CA ILE A 201 14.03 -16.41 8.74
C ILE A 201 13.57 -15.90 10.11
N ASP A 202 14.51 -15.41 10.90
CA ASP A 202 14.22 -14.70 12.14
C ASP A 202 15.23 -13.57 12.40
N VAL A 203 14.98 -12.80 13.47
CA VAL A 203 15.86 -11.73 13.95
C VAL A 203 16.31 -12.02 15.37
N GLU A 204 17.61 -11.89 15.59
CA GLU A 204 18.19 -11.78 16.92
C GLU A 204 18.64 -10.34 17.16
N ILE A 205 18.23 -9.77 18.29
CA ILE A 205 18.70 -8.48 18.78
C ILE A 205 19.64 -8.72 19.96
N ARG A 206 20.86 -8.21 19.89
CA ARG A 206 21.83 -8.24 21.00
C ARG A 206 22.64 -6.95 21.02
N ASP A 207 22.72 -6.30 22.16
CA ASP A 207 23.48 -5.07 22.37
C ASP A 207 23.13 -3.97 21.34
N GLY A 208 21.85 -3.86 21.01
CA GLY A 208 21.32 -2.93 20.01
C GLY A 208 21.62 -3.30 18.54
N ARG A 209 22.22 -4.46 18.28
CA ARG A 209 22.58 -4.94 16.94
C ARG A 209 21.59 -6.00 16.44
N VAL A 210 21.30 -5.94 15.14
CA VAL A 210 20.36 -6.82 14.45
C VAL A 210 21.13 -7.90 13.71
N ARG A 211 20.85 -9.17 14.02
CA ARG A 211 21.36 -10.33 13.30
C ARG A 211 20.21 -11.07 12.62
N LEU A 212 20.32 -11.31 11.32
CA LEU A 212 19.40 -12.14 10.56
C LEU A 212 19.78 -13.61 10.73
N VAL A 213 18.82 -14.44 11.12
CA VAL A 213 18.98 -15.88 11.24
C VAL A 213 18.23 -16.54 10.10
N ALA A 214 18.97 -17.03 9.10
CA ALA A 214 18.40 -17.75 7.96
C ALA A 214 19.30 -18.93 7.57
N PRO A 215 18.78 -19.97 6.89
CA PRO A 215 19.60 -21.01 6.29
C PRO A 215 20.66 -20.41 5.36
N GLU A 216 21.88 -20.93 5.40
CA GLU A 216 22.94 -20.57 4.44
C GLU A 216 22.64 -21.11 3.04
N SER A 217 21.89 -22.20 2.96
CA SER A 217 21.48 -22.82 1.71
C SER A 217 20.11 -23.47 1.82
N LYS A 218 19.49 -23.70 0.65
CA LYS A 218 18.26 -24.48 0.49
C LYS A 218 18.38 -25.39 -0.72
N ARG A 219 17.59 -26.45 -0.75
CA ARG A 219 17.39 -27.22 -1.98
C ARG A 219 16.56 -26.41 -2.97
N SER A 220 16.87 -26.52 -4.25
CA SER A 220 16.07 -25.94 -5.33
C SER A 220 14.64 -26.47 -5.31
N TRP A 221 13.71 -25.82 -6.03
CA TRP A 221 12.30 -26.24 -6.09
C TRP A 221 12.09 -27.70 -6.49
N ASP A 222 12.94 -28.22 -7.38
CA ASP A 222 12.92 -29.61 -7.82
C ASP A 222 13.88 -30.53 -7.04
N GLY A 223 14.53 -30.01 -6.00
CA GLY A 223 15.46 -30.73 -5.13
C GLY A 223 16.84 -31.03 -5.72
N LYS A 224 17.09 -30.71 -7.00
CA LYS A 224 18.32 -31.14 -7.70
C LYS A 224 19.58 -30.44 -7.21
N ASN A 225 19.53 -29.13 -7.00
CA ASN A 225 20.70 -28.34 -6.64
C ASN A 225 20.61 -27.81 -5.21
N ILE A 226 21.77 -27.39 -4.69
CA ILE A 226 21.88 -26.62 -3.46
C ILE A 226 22.05 -25.15 -3.84
N CYS A 227 21.07 -24.35 -3.48
CA CYS A 227 21.03 -22.92 -3.72
C CYS A 227 21.59 -22.18 -2.50
N LYS A 228 22.54 -21.28 -2.72
CA LYS A 228 23.14 -20.44 -1.68
C LYS A 228 22.29 -19.20 -1.42
N ARG A 229 22.37 -18.70 -0.20
CA ARG A 229 21.74 -17.45 0.22
C ARG A 229 22.36 -16.23 -0.49
N PHE A 230 21.51 -15.29 -0.87
CA PHE A 230 21.82 -13.93 -1.33
C PHE A 230 20.85 -12.95 -0.68
N VAL A 231 21.31 -11.78 -0.23
CA VAL A 231 20.45 -10.80 0.45
C VAL A 231 20.27 -9.51 -0.35
N LEU A 232 19.04 -9.04 -0.40
CA LEU A 232 18.64 -7.73 -0.93
C LEU A 232 18.16 -6.85 0.23
N GLY A 233 18.46 -5.55 0.12
CA GLY A 233 18.21 -4.52 1.11
C GLY A 233 16.85 -3.82 0.99
N ASP A 234 16.73 -2.75 1.77
CA ASP A 234 15.47 -2.06 2.08
C ASP A 234 14.98 -1.09 1.02
N ILE A 235 15.78 -0.76 0.01
CA ILE A 235 15.42 0.24 -1.00
C ILE A 235 15.63 -0.32 -2.41
N PHE A 236 14.55 -0.35 -3.19
CA PHE A 236 14.48 -0.89 -4.55
C PHE A 236 15.16 -2.26 -4.71
N ASP A 237 15.11 -3.10 -3.68
CA ASP A 237 15.75 -4.42 -3.66
C ASP A 237 17.23 -4.36 -4.09
N ASN A 238 17.93 -3.31 -3.65
CA ASN A 238 19.35 -3.13 -3.91
C ASN A 238 20.17 -4.20 -3.19
N LYS A 239 21.33 -4.52 -3.76
CA LYS A 239 22.30 -5.37 -3.08
C LYS A 239 22.86 -4.63 -1.87
N LEU A 240 23.01 -5.33 -0.75
CA LEU A 240 23.74 -4.80 0.38
C LEU A 240 25.24 -4.73 0.08
N SER A 241 25.95 -3.86 0.78
CA SER A 241 27.41 -3.92 0.79
C SER A 241 27.87 -5.23 1.43
N ASP A 242 29.01 -5.77 0.99
CA ASP A 242 29.56 -7.00 1.58
C ASP A 242 29.80 -6.85 3.09
N ALA A 243 30.08 -5.61 3.56
CA ALA A 243 30.25 -5.31 4.98
C ALA A 243 28.93 -5.44 5.75
N ASP A 244 27.85 -4.85 5.24
CA ASP A 244 26.52 -4.94 5.86
C ASP A 244 26.00 -6.38 5.84
N GLU A 245 26.16 -7.10 4.71
CA GLU A 245 25.75 -8.50 4.60
C GLU A 245 26.49 -9.39 5.62
N ARG A 246 27.83 -9.26 5.71
CA ARG A 246 28.62 -10.02 6.69
C ARG A 246 28.23 -9.69 8.12
N ALA A 247 27.97 -8.43 8.44
CA ALA A 247 27.53 -8.02 9.76
C ALA A 247 26.15 -8.60 10.11
N LEU A 248 25.17 -8.48 9.20
CA LEU A 248 23.81 -8.97 9.41
C LEU A 248 23.75 -10.48 9.66
N PHE A 249 24.59 -11.29 9.01
CA PHE A 249 24.62 -12.74 9.22
C PHE A 249 25.71 -13.22 10.19
N GLY A 250 26.55 -12.31 10.69
CA GLY A 250 27.62 -12.56 11.66
C GLY A 250 27.26 -12.03 13.06
N ASP A 251 28.01 -11.04 13.55
CA ASP A 251 27.88 -10.50 14.92
C ASP A 251 26.71 -9.48 15.09
N GLY A 252 25.90 -9.30 14.05
CA GLY A 252 24.84 -8.30 13.98
C GLY A 252 25.31 -6.94 13.46
N LEU A 253 24.37 -6.18 12.89
CA LEU A 253 24.57 -4.82 12.37
C LEU A 253 23.82 -3.81 13.25
N ALA A 254 24.50 -2.73 13.64
CA ALA A 254 23.89 -1.63 14.40
C ALA A 254 23.09 -0.74 13.44
N LEU A 255 21.88 -1.16 13.12
CA LEU A 255 20.98 -0.41 12.25
C LEU A 255 20.44 0.84 12.96
N PRO A 256 20.44 2.03 12.32
CA PRO A 256 19.81 3.20 12.90
C PRO A 256 18.28 3.01 13.04
N PRO A 257 17.58 3.89 13.78
CA PRO A 257 16.13 3.91 13.76
C PRO A 257 15.60 3.91 12.32
N GLY A 258 14.70 2.98 12.02
CA GLY A 258 14.39 2.64 10.63
C GLY A 258 13.18 1.75 10.43
N ASN A 259 12.70 1.71 9.19
CA ASN A 259 11.95 0.57 8.67
C ASN A 259 12.78 -0.06 7.55
N TYR A 260 13.04 -1.36 7.68
CA TYR A 260 13.90 -2.18 6.86
C TYR A 260 13.09 -3.32 6.27
N GLY A 261 13.27 -3.56 4.97
CA GLY A 261 12.82 -4.78 4.31
C GLY A 261 14.03 -5.55 3.80
N PHE A 262 14.20 -6.80 4.20
CA PHE A 262 15.23 -7.66 3.61
C PHE A 262 14.58 -8.81 2.87
N LYS A 263 15.19 -9.19 1.74
CA LYS A 263 14.79 -10.37 0.97
C LYS A 263 15.98 -11.28 0.83
N VAL A 264 15.77 -12.54 1.16
CA VAL A 264 16.80 -13.57 1.11
C VAL A 264 16.46 -14.52 -0.02
N LEU A 265 17.18 -14.39 -1.12
CA LEU A 265 17.09 -15.27 -2.27
C LEU A 265 17.96 -16.50 -2.05
N TYR A 266 17.55 -17.61 -2.64
CA TYR A 266 18.34 -18.83 -2.67
C TYR A 266 18.59 -19.18 -4.13
N LEU A 267 19.81 -18.98 -4.61
CA LEU A 267 20.18 -19.18 -6.02
C LEU A 267 21.34 -20.18 -6.14
N ASN A 268 21.33 -20.98 -7.20
CA ASN A 268 22.44 -21.86 -7.57
C ASN A 268 23.54 -21.06 -8.29
N ALA A 269 24.13 -20.11 -7.59
CA ALA A 269 25.18 -19.24 -8.08
C ALA A 269 26.32 -19.15 -7.05
N ALA A 270 27.55 -18.92 -7.52
CA ALA A 270 28.70 -18.80 -6.65
C ALA A 270 28.73 -17.45 -5.90
N ASN A 271 28.27 -16.39 -6.58
CA ASN A 271 28.27 -15.02 -6.10
C ASN A 271 27.25 -14.17 -6.89
N TRP A 272 27.12 -12.90 -6.50
CA TRP A 272 26.20 -11.94 -7.08
C TRP A 272 26.46 -11.64 -8.56
N ASP A 273 27.71 -11.72 -9.03
CA ASP A 273 28.06 -11.50 -10.44
C ASP A 273 27.57 -12.65 -11.30
N ALA A 274 27.78 -13.90 -10.85
CA ALA A 274 27.27 -15.09 -11.51
C ALA A 274 25.74 -15.12 -11.57
N ALA A 275 25.08 -14.70 -10.48
CA ALA A 275 23.63 -14.57 -10.41
C ALA A 275 23.10 -13.51 -11.38
N ASN A 276 23.69 -12.31 -11.38
CA ASN A 276 23.27 -11.22 -12.28
C ASN A 276 23.45 -11.57 -13.76
N ALA A 277 24.59 -12.17 -14.12
CA ALA A 277 24.88 -12.55 -15.50
C ALA A 277 23.87 -13.57 -16.05
N ASN A 278 23.19 -14.32 -15.18
CA ASN A 278 22.28 -15.41 -15.56
C ASN A 278 20.90 -15.32 -14.89
N MET A 279 20.45 -14.13 -14.46
CA MET A 279 19.27 -14.01 -13.59
C MET A 279 18.03 -14.70 -14.18
N TRP A 280 17.82 -14.60 -15.51
CA TRP A 280 16.73 -15.31 -16.20
C TRP A 280 16.81 -16.84 -16.04
N LYS A 281 18.00 -17.44 -16.08
CA LYS A 281 18.18 -18.89 -15.84
C LYS A 281 18.08 -19.25 -14.36
N MET A 282 18.37 -18.30 -13.48
CA MET A 282 18.31 -18.51 -12.03
C MET A 282 16.87 -18.57 -11.54
N VAL A 283 16.03 -17.64 -11.99
CA VAL A 283 14.66 -17.48 -11.46
C VAL A 283 13.57 -17.44 -12.51
N GLY A 284 13.85 -17.36 -13.82
CA GLY A 284 12.83 -17.23 -14.86
C GLY A 284 11.88 -18.42 -14.92
N TYR A 285 10.56 -18.17 -14.90
CA TYR A 285 9.55 -19.23 -14.88
C TYR A 285 9.57 -20.09 -16.16
N GLY A 286 9.86 -19.45 -17.31
CA GLY A 286 9.99 -20.08 -18.62
C GLY A 286 11.42 -20.17 -19.13
N SER A 287 12.42 -20.17 -18.24
CA SER A 287 13.82 -20.33 -18.64
C SER A 287 14.00 -21.59 -19.51
N PRO A 288 14.84 -21.58 -20.57
CA PRO A 288 15.08 -22.76 -21.41
C PRO A 288 15.39 -24.00 -20.56
N GLY A 289 14.67 -25.11 -20.80
CA GLY A 289 14.85 -26.35 -20.04
C GLY A 289 14.30 -26.35 -18.60
N GLY A 290 13.58 -25.29 -18.18
CA GLY A 290 13.01 -25.19 -16.83
C GLY A 290 14.05 -24.93 -15.73
N GLU A 291 15.24 -24.46 -16.10
CA GLU A 291 16.39 -24.22 -15.21
C GLU A 291 16.07 -23.41 -13.95
N GLY A 292 15.15 -22.43 -13.99
CA GLY A 292 14.75 -21.66 -12.81
C GLY A 292 14.23 -22.52 -11.65
N TYR A 293 13.61 -23.67 -11.93
CA TYR A 293 13.20 -24.64 -10.90
C TYR A 293 14.40 -25.33 -10.25
N SER A 294 15.43 -25.64 -11.04
CA SER A 294 16.65 -26.26 -10.56
C SER A 294 17.62 -25.24 -9.95
N ASN A 295 17.49 -23.95 -10.23
CA ASN A 295 18.47 -22.95 -9.84
C ASN A 295 17.98 -21.96 -8.78
N SER A 296 16.73 -22.05 -8.34
CA SER A 296 16.21 -21.24 -7.24
C SER A 296 15.40 -22.06 -6.24
N ALA A 297 15.15 -21.48 -5.07
CA ALA A 297 14.23 -21.98 -4.05
C ALA A 297 13.32 -20.84 -3.56
N GLN A 298 12.36 -21.15 -2.68
CA GLN A 298 11.49 -20.16 -2.03
C GLN A 298 12.33 -19.09 -1.33
N ALA A 299 12.06 -17.82 -1.66
CA ALA A 299 12.67 -16.68 -0.98
C ALA A 299 12.09 -16.50 0.42
N GLU A 300 12.94 -16.01 1.33
CA GLU A 300 12.50 -15.50 2.63
C GLU A 300 12.46 -13.97 2.59
N THR A 301 11.59 -13.39 3.40
CA THR A 301 11.48 -11.95 3.56
C THR A 301 11.37 -11.60 5.03
N ILE A 302 11.84 -10.41 5.37
CA ILE A 302 11.63 -9.87 6.69
C ILE A 302 11.37 -8.38 6.60
N GLN A 303 10.34 -7.93 7.30
CA GLN A 303 10.08 -6.53 7.55
C GLN A 303 10.46 -6.25 9.00
N LEU A 304 11.26 -5.23 9.24
CA LEU A 304 11.81 -4.88 10.56
C LEU A 304 11.67 -3.37 10.76
N SER A 305 11.18 -2.95 11.91
CA SER A 305 11.28 -1.56 12.36
C SER A 305 12.05 -1.44 13.66
N ILE A 306 12.80 -0.35 13.78
CA ILE A 306 13.61 0.03 14.94
C ILE A 306 13.19 1.43 15.34
N THR A 307 12.70 1.59 16.57
CA THR A 307 12.09 2.82 17.07
C THR A 307 12.66 3.17 18.44
N ASP A 308 13.23 4.35 18.57
CA ASP A 308 13.71 4.95 19.83
C ASP A 308 12.78 6.09 20.30
N GLY A 309 11.57 6.16 19.75
CA GLY A 309 10.64 7.27 19.93
C GLY A 309 10.98 8.52 19.12
N SER A 310 12.15 8.56 18.46
CA SER A 310 12.52 9.69 17.62
C SER A 310 11.62 9.81 16.38
N ARG A 311 11.51 11.04 15.89
CA ARG A 311 10.76 11.34 14.68
C ARG A 311 11.64 11.13 13.45
N LEU A 312 11.19 10.31 12.51
CA LEU A 312 11.83 10.19 11.20
C LEU A 312 11.36 11.34 10.31
N GLN A 313 12.25 12.29 9.99
CA GLN A 313 11.94 13.45 9.14
C GLN A 313 10.74 14.28 9.65
N GLY A 314 10.62 14.38 10.98
CA GLY A 314 9.53 15.10 11.64
C GLY A 314 8.22 14.31 11.76
N LEU A 315 8.18 13.06 11.28
CA LEU A 315 7.03 12.17 11.38
C LEU A 315 7.15 11.22 12.58
N ASP A 316 6.00 10.90 13.17
CA ASP A 316 5.89 10.06 14.36
C ASP A 316 6.42 8.64 14.15
N ALA A 317 7.06 8.13 15.20
CA ALA A 317 7.59 6.78 15.31
C ALA A 317 6.59 5.69 14.83
N ASN A 318 5.31 5.84 15.17
CA ASN A 318 4.27 4.86 14.88
C ASN A 318 3.85 4.79 13.41
N LEU A 319 4.25 5.73 12.56
CA LEU A 319 3.86 5.74 11.15
C LEU A 319 4.71 4.80 10.27
N TRP A 320 5.88 4.41 10.75
CA TRP A 320 6.88 3.61 10.04
C TRP A 320 7.25 2.34 10.79
N ARG A 321 6.48 1.96 11.82
CA ARG A 321 6.58 0.63 12.43
C ARG A 321 6.14 -0.41 11.41
N THR A 322 6.81 -1.55 11.35
CA THR A 322 6.33 -2.65 10.51
C THR A 322 4.95 -3.08 10.98
N SER A 323 4.02 -3.38 10.09
CA SER A 323 2.68 -3.75 10.50
C SER A 323 1.94 -4.56 9.48
N TRP A 324 1.01 -5.37 9.99
CA TRP A 324 -0.01 -6.02 9.19
C TRP A 324 -1.13 -5.08 8.77
N ILE A 325 -1.36 -3.96 9.45
CA ILE A 325 -2.47 -3.05 9.16
C ILE A 325 -1.97 -1.68 8.68
N PRO A 326 -2.78 -0.93 7.91
CA PRO A 326 -2.41 0.43 7.49
C PRO A 326 -2.52 1.40 8.69
N GLN A 327 -1.44 1.55 9.46
CA GLN A 327 -1.39 2.34 10.71
C GLN A 327 -1.88 3.79 10.53
N TYR A 328 -1.59 4.41 9.40
CA TYR A 328 -2.04 5.78 9.10
C TYR A 328 -3.58 5.94 9.14
N GLN A 329 -4.35 4.86 8.97
CA GLN A 329 -5.82 4.91 9.02
C GLN A 329 -6.39 4.99 10.44
N VAL A 330 -5.62 4.57 11.44
CA VAL A 330 -6.02 4.55 12.85
C VAL A 330 -5.32 5.61 13.68
N LEU A 331 -4.20 6.14 13.20
CA LEU A 331 -3.48 7.26 13.80
C LEU A 331 -4.15 8.61 13.48
N PRO A 332 -3.94 9.67 14.28
CA PRO A 332 -4.66 10.94 14.12
C PRO A 332 -4.22 11.79 12.92
N TYR A 333 -3.17 11.40 12.20
CA TYR A 333 -2.57 12.22 11.13
C TYR A 333 -3.41 12.31 9.86
N SER A 334 -3.71 13.51 9.36
CA SER A 334 -4.34 13.70 8.05
C SER A 334 -3.30 13.91 6.95
N ILE A 335 -3.69 13.81 5.68
CA ILE A 335 -2.89 14.28 4.53
C ILE A 335 -3.57 15.47 3.86
N ARG A 336 -2.79 16.50 3.51
CA ARG A 336 -3.29 17.72 2.84
C ARG A 336 -2.37 18.10 1.68
N LEU A 337 -2.58 17.44 0.54
CA LEU A 337 -1.84 17.73 -0.66
C LEU A 337 -2.37 19.00 -1.37
N PRO A 338 -1.53 19.69 -2.17
CA PRO A 338 -1.98 20.74 -3.08
C PRO A 338 -3.10 20.25 -4.01
N GLU A 339 -3.95 21.16 -4.50
CA GLU A 339 -5.14 20.83 -5.30
C GLU A 339 -4.82 20.00 -6.57
N ASN A 340 -3.66 20.21 -7.17
CA ASN A 340 -3.19 19.48 -8.35
C ASN A 340 -2.44 18.17 -8.03
N LYS A 341 -2.46 17.73 -6.76
CA LYS A 341 -1.77 16.54 -6.26
C LYS A 341 -2.77 15.53 -5.68
N ALA A 342 -2.53 14.25 -5.91
CA ALA A 342 -3.40 13.20 -5.38
C ALA A 342 -2.65 11.99 -4.80
N PHE A 343 -3.15 11.49 -3.68
CA PHE A 343 -2.78 10.21 -3.11
C PHE A 343 -4.05 9.37 -2.96
N GLY A 344 -4.11 8.26 -3.69
CA GLY A 344 -5.27 7.39 -3.75
C GLY A 344 -4.96 5.98 -3.25
N VAL A 345 -5.91 5.37 -2.54
CA VAL A 345 -5.78 3.99 -2.03
C VAL A 345 -7.02 3.16 -2.39
N THR A 346 -6.85 1.84 -2.46
CA THR A 346 -7.96 0.88 -2.59
C THR A 346 -8.59 0.50 -1.25
N ARG A 347 -7.77 -0.01 -0.32
CA ARG A 347 -8.24 -0.70 0.88
C ARG A 347 -8.50 0.25 2.05
N TYR A 348 -9.42 -0.13 2.93
CA TYR A 348 -9.65 0.56 4.19
C TYR A 348 -10.00 -0.40 5.34
N LEU A 349 -9.73 0.01 6.58
CA LEU A 349 -10.12 -0.71 7.80
C LEU A 349 -11.61 -0.46 8.11
N THR A 350 -12.41 -1.51 8.23
CA THR A 350 -13.85 -1.45 8.55
C THR A 350 -14.14 -0.72 9.86
N SER A 351 -13.23 -0.83 10.83
CA SER A 351 -13.28 -0.15 12.13
C SER A 351 -12.89 1.33 12.08
N ALA A 352 -12.30 1.81 10.99
CA ALA A 352 -11.92 3.22 10.87
C ALA A 352 -13.15 4.10 10.52
N PRO A 353 -13.38 5.21 11.25
CA PRO A 353 -14.44 6.15 10.91
C PRO A 353 -14.29 6.68 9.47
N LYS A 354 -15.39 6.74 8.71
CA LYS A 354 -15.35 7.12 7.29
C LYS A 354 -14.79 8.52 7.06
N ASP A 355 -15.16 9.48 7.89
CA ASP A 355 -14.63 10.84 7.82
C ASP A 355 -13.14 10.90 8.14
N SER A 356 -12.69 10.07 9.09
CA SER A 356 -11.27 9.90 9.39
C SER A 356 -10.52 9.38 8.17
N LEU A 357 -11.01 8.31 7.53
CA LEU A 357 -10.40 7.74 6.32
C LEU A 357 -10.27 8.78 5.21
N LEU A 358 -11.32 9.56 4.97
CA LEU A 358 -11.29 10.65 4.02
C LEU A 358 -10.25 11.71 4.41
N SER A 359 -9.98 11.98 5.68
CA SER A 359 -8.87 12.89 6.05
C SER A 359 -7.47 12.31 5.75
N LYS A 360 -7.33 10.98 5.58
CA LYS A 360 -6.05 10.29 5.39
C LYS A 360 -5.58 10.24 3.96
N VAL A 361 -6.49 10.39 3.00
CA VAL A 361 -6.20 10.25 1.57
C VAL A 361 -6.92 11.32 0.80
N THR A 362 -6.43 11.66 -0.39
CA THR A 362 -7.20 12.55 -1.26
C THR A 362 -8.27 11.78 -2.03
N HIS A 363 -8.00 10.53 -2.39
CA HIS A 363 -8.93 9.67 -3.13
C HIS A 363 -9.09 8.27 -2.53
N LEU A 364 -10.31 7.75 -2.53
CA LEU A 364 -10.62 6.34 -2.24
C LEU A 364 -11.18 5.64 -3.48
N GLN A 365 -10.88 4.36 -3.65
CA GLN A 365 -11.40 3.63 -4.80
C GLN A 365 -12.92 3.48 -4.71
N TYR A 366 -13.62 3.85 -5.78
CA TYR A 366 -15.07 3.81 -5.87
C TYR A 366 -15.57 2.39 -6.18
N ILE A 367 -15.56 1.55 -5.15
CA ILE A 367 -16.05 0.16 -5.16
C ILE A 367 -16.95 -0.16 -3.95
N TYR A 368 -17.14 0.81 -3.06
CA TYR A 368 -17.91 0.65 -1.83
C TYR A 368 -19.16 1.53 -1.86
N SER A 369 -20.31 0.98 -1.49
CA SER A 369 -21.60 1.69 -1.53
C SER A 369 -21.62 2.95 -0.65
N TRP A 370 -20.89 2.98 0.47
CA TRP A 370 -20.83 4.17 1.32
C TRP A 370 -20.19 5.39 0.62
N LEU A 371 -19.43 5.17 -0.46
CA LEU A 371 -18.86 6.24 -1.30
C LEU A 371 -19.88 6.84 -2.28
N ASP A 372 -21.11 6.33 -2.33
CA ASP A 372 -22.18 6.90 -3.15
C ASP A 372 -22.50 8.34 -2.73
N ASN A 373 -22.37 8.63 -1.43
CA ASN A 373 -22.62 9.93 -0.81
C ASN A 373 -21.36 10.79 -0.65
N VAL A 374 -20.20 10.32 -1.12
CA VAL A 374 -18.94 11.08 -1.09
C VAL A 374 -18.80 11.84 -2.41
N ASP A 375 -18.27 13.06 -2.34
CA ASP A 375 -17.91 13.83 -3.53
C ASP A 375 -17.06 12.97 -4.47
N LYS A 376 -17.52 12.83 -5.73
CA LYS A 376 -16.84 12.05 -6.76
C LYS A 376 -15.43 12.60 -7.03
N GLY A 377 -15.19 13.89 -6.81
CA GLY A 377 -13.86 14.49 -6.83
C GLY A 377 -12.87 13.93 -5.80
N ARG A 378 -13.33 13.08 -4.87
CA ARG A 378 -12.52 12.41 -3.83
C ARG A 378 -12.45 10.90 -4.03
N THR A 379 -12.73 10.45 -5.24
CA THR A 379 -12.76 9.02 -5.55
C THR A 379 -12.05 8.72 -6.87
N TRP A 380 -11.60 7.48 -7.00
CA TRP A 380 -10.94 7.00 -8.21
C TRP A 380 -11.47 5.64 -8.60
N ARG A 381 -11.29 5.24 -9.86
CA ARG A 381 -11.67 3.88 -10.30
C ARG A 381 -10.78 3.40 -11.45
N ASN A 382 -10.37 2.14 -11.34
CA ASN A 382 -9.93 1.36 -12.48
C ASN A 382 -11.18 0.85 -13.23
N LEU A 383 -11.37 1.31 -14.46
CA LEU A 383 -12.50 0.96 -15.31
C LEU A 383 -12.24 -0.37 -16.02
N GLN A 384 -13.25 -1.24 -15.99
CA GLN A 384 -13.22 -2.56 -16.60
C GLN A 384 -14.35 -2.65 -17.63
N ALA A 385 -14.08 -3.24 -18.80
CA ALA A 385 -15.13 -3.62 -19.75
C ALA A 385 -15.84 -4.90 -19.31
N LEU A 386 -15.16 -5.77 -18.57
CA LEU A 386 -15.76 -6.94 -17.95
C LEU A 386 -16.30 -6.56 -16.56
N THR A 387 -17.60 -6.75 -16.35
CA THR A 387 -18.28 -6.50 -15.08
C THR A 387 -19.03 -7.74 -14.63
N HIS A 388 -19.58 -7.73 -13.42
CA HIS A 388 -20.46 -8.80 -12.93
C HIS A 388 -21.74 -8.95 -13.77
N GLU A 389 -22.16 -7.89 -14.46
CA GLU A 389 -23.29 -7.89 -15.41
C GLU A 389 -22.89 -8.41 -16.80
N GLY A 390 -21.61 -8.76 -16.97
CA GLY A 390 -21.04 -9.19 -18.24
C GLY A 390 -20.20 -8.11 -18.91
N PHE A 391 -20.01 -8.32 -20.20
CA PHE A 391 -19.10 -7.52 -21.02
C PHE A 391 -19.79 -6.28 -21.60
N GLN A 392 -19.20 -5.12 -21.39
CA GLN A 392 -19.73 -3.82 -21.79
C GLN A 392 -18.99 -3.28 -23.02
N GLU A 393 -19.74 -2.81 -24.01
CA GLU A 393 -19.17 -2.17 -25.22
C GLU A 393 -18.78 -0.71 -24.98
N PRO A 394 -17.94 -0.12 -25.85
CA PRO A 394 -17.47 1.25 -25.71
C PRO A 394 -18.58 2.29 -25.48
N GLU A 395 -19.68 2.22 -26.24
CA GLU A 395 -20.80 3.15 -26.09
C GLU A 395 -21.39 3.16 -24.67
N TRP A 396 -21.53 1.97 -24.07
CA TRP A 396 -22.04 1.84 -22.70
C TRP A 396 -21.06 2.46 -21.70
N GLN A 397 -19.75 2.19 -21.87
CA GLN A 397 -18.70 2.75 -21.01
C GLN A 397 -18.67 4.28 -21.09
N ILE A 398 -18.74 4.82 -22.31
CA ILE A 398 -18.78 6.27 -22.55
C ILE A 398 -19.99 6.90 -21.88
N ARG A 399 -21.18 6.31 -22.04
CA ARG A 399 -22.44 6.83 -21.50
C ARG A 399 -22.48 6.80 -19.97
N ASN A 400 -21.93 5.76 -19.35
CA ASN A 400 -22.00 5.54 -17.91
C ASN A 400 -20.77 6.01 -17.14
N ALA A 401 -19.76 6.57 -17.81
CA ALA A 401 -18.61 7.16 -17.14
C ALA A 401 -19.02 8.32 -16.22
N ILE A 402 -18.44 8.33 -15.02
CA ILE A 402 -18.58 9.43 -14.05
C ILE A 402 -17.77 10.62 -14.54
N LEU A 403 -18.42 11.77 -14.71
CA LEU A 403 -17.76 13.01 -15.12
C LEU A 403 -17.60 13.94 -13.92
N SER A 404 -16.40 13.96 -13.35
CA SER A 404 -15.98 14.99 -12.40
C SER A 404 -14.53 15.36 -12.68
N LYS A 405 -14.22 16.67 -12.62
CA LYS A 405 -12.85 17.17 -12.85
C LYS A 405 -11.86 16.68 -11.80
N GLY A 406 -12.33 16.23 -10.63
CA GLY A 406 -11.53 15.61 -9.57
C GLY A 406 -11.54 14.07 -9.58
N TYR A 407 -12.44 13.42 -10.33
CA TYR A 407 -12.54 11.95 -10.31
C TYR A 407 -11.44 11.32 -11.18
N ILE A 408 -10.61 10.47 -10.58
CA ILE A 408 -9.50 9.83 -11.29
C ILE A 408 -10.01 8.56 -12.00
N LEU A 409 -9.92 8.57 -13.33
CA LEU A 409 -10.28 7.45 -14.21
C LEU A 409 -9.01 6.83 -14.80
N MET A 410 -8.81 5.54 -14.58
CA MET A 410 -7.81 4.71 -15.26
C MET A 410 -8.52 3.46 -15.80
N SER A 411 -7.87 2.64 -16.63
CA SER A 411 -8.51 1.42 -17.16
C SER A 411 -7.57 0.26 -17.45
N GLU A 412 -8.19 -0.92 -17.50
CA GLU A 412 -7.70 -2.18 -18.13
C GLU A 412 -8.50 -2.53 -19.39
N TYR A 413 -9.06 -1.52 -20.07
CA TYR A 413 -9.88 -1.76 -21.25
C TYR A 413 -9.14 -2.55 -22.32
N ALA A 414 -7.87 -2.26 -22.55
CA ALA A 414 -7.05 -3.01 -23.49
C ALA A 414 -7.01 -4.52 -23.18
N GLU A 415 -6.76 -4.91 -21.93
CA GLU A 415 -6.77 -6.32 -21.52
C GLU A 415 -8.16 -6.92 -21.62
N ASN A 416 -9.19 -6.23 -21.10
CA ASN A 416 -10.55 -6.76 -21.11
C ASN A 416 -11.07 -6.95 -22.54
N TYR A 417 -10.91 -5.95 -23.41
CA TYR A 417 -11.25 -6.08 -24.83
C TYR A 417 -10.34 -7.10 -25.52
N GLY A 418 -9.08 -7.23 -25.10
CA GLY A 418 -8.15 -8.24 -25.62
C GLY A 418 -8.62 -9.66 -25.35
N ASN A 419 -9.13 -9.92 -24.14
CA ASN A 419 -9.69 -11.22 -23.74
C ASN A 419 -10.94 -11.60 -24.54
N LYS A 420 -11.70 -10.63 -25.04
CA LYS A 420 -12.92 -10.88 -25.85
C LYS A 420 -12.66 -10.87 -27.36
N TYR A 421 -11.91 -9.90 -27.84
CA TYR A 421 -11.77 -9.57 -29.27
C TYR A 421 -10.41 -9.93 -29.85
N GLY A 422 -9.45 -10.30 -29.01
CA GLY A 422 -8.05 -10.30 -29.38
C GLY A 422 -7.53 -8.88 -29.65
N CYS A 423 -6.25 -8.81 -29.96
CA CYS A 423 -5.56 -7.56 -30.26
C CYS A 423 -4.98 -7.63 -31.68
N PRO A 424 -4.93 -6.51 -32.43
CA PRO A 424 -5.04 -5.12 -31.99
C PRO A 424 -6.45 -4.47 -31.80
N PRO A 425 -7.60 -5.03 -32.22
CA PRO A 425 -8.90 -4.33 -32.09
C PRO A 425 -9.26 -3.88 -30.66
N CYS A 426 -8.73 -4.58 -29.65
CA CYS A 426 -8.87 -4.23 -28.26
C CYS A 426 -8.41 -2.78 -27.94
N TYR A 427 -7.36 -2.27 -28.62
CA TYR A 427 -6.90 -0.88 -28.43
C TYR A 427 -7.82 0.12 -29.05
N ASP A 428 -8.28 -0.14 -30.28
CA ASP A 428 -9.18 0.80 -30.95
C ASP A 428 -10.46 0.99 -30.14
N LYS A 429 -10.96 -0.09 -29.52
CA LYS A 429 -12.07 -0.03 -28.56
C LYS A 429 -11.72 0.74 -27.29
N ALA A 430 -10.56 0.48 -26.68
CA ALA A 430 -10.12 1.24 -25.50
C ALA A 430 -10.02 2.75 -25.82
N GLU A 431 -9.44 3.12 -26.95
CA GLU A 431 -9.29 4.50 -27.39
C GLU A 431 -10.63 5.15 -27.78
N GLU A 432 -11.58 4.40 -28.33
CA GLU A 432 -12.96 4.86 -28.52
C GLU A 432 -13.58 5.30 -27.20
N VAL A 433 -13.39 4.50 -26.13
CA VAL A 433 -13.88 4.87 -24.79
C VAL A 433 -13.23 6.15 -24.30
N PHE A 434 -11.90 6.25 -24.32
CA PHE A 434 -11.20 7.46 -23.82
C PHE A 434 -11.60 8.72 -24.58
N LYS A 435 -11.65 8.66 -25.92
CA LYS A 435 -12.09 9.79 -26.75
C LYS A 435 -13.54 10.15 -26.46
N GLY A 436 -14.42 9.17 -26.30
CA GLY A 436 -15.82 9.39 -25.99
C GLY A 436 -16.03 10.04 -24.62
N ILE A 437 -15.34 9.56 -23.58
CA ILE A 437 -15.38 10.13 -22.23
C ILE A 437 -14.86 11.57 -22.25
N TYR A 438 -13.71 11.83 -22.89
CA TYR A 438 -13.19 13.19 -23.00
C TYR A 438 -14.14 14.11 -23.79
N GLY A 439 -14.72 13.63 -24.89
CA GLY A 439 -15.73 14.38 -25.63
C GLY A 439 -16.95 14.75 -24.77
N ARG A 440 -17.33 13.88 -23.83
CA ARG A 440 -18.35 14.22 -22.83
C ARG A 440 -17.86 15.28 -21.85
N PHE A 441 -16.63 15.20 -21.33
CA PHE A 441 -16.05 16.27 -20.52
C PHE A 441 -16.08 17.64 -21.23
N GLN A 442 -15.77 17.67 -22.54
CA GLN A 442 -15.82 18.91 -23.31
C GLN A 442 -17.24 19.49 -23.40
N ARG A 443 -18.23 18.64 -23.74
CA ARG A 443 -19.62 19.07 -23.93
C ARG A 443 -20.36 19.36 -22.62
N GLU A 444 -20.14 18.55 -21.60
CA GLU A 444 -20.93 18.55 -20.36
C GLU A 444 -20.25 19.36 -19.24
N GLN A 445 -18.92 19.51 -19.26
CA GLN A 445 -18.14 20.15 -18.18
C GLN A 445 -17.28 21.33 -18.66
N GLY A 446 -17.40 21.72 -19.94
CA GLY A 446 -16.66 22.82 -20.54
C GLY A 446 -15.14 22.64 -20.50
N VAL A 447 -14.67 21.39 -20.49
CA VAL A 447 -13.23 21.08 -20.49
C VAL A 447 -12.62 21.45 -21.84
N THR A 448 -11.49 22.14 -21.82
CA THR A 448 -10.75 22.56 -23.02
C THR A 448 -9.40 21.87 -23.17
N SER A 449 -8.88 21.27 -22.09
CA SER A 449 -7.61 20.54 -22.07
C SER A 449 -7.71 19.28 -21.21
N PRO A 450 -7.06 18.16 -21.58
CA PRO A 450 -7.00 16.96 -20.75
C PRO A 450 -6.49 17.21 -19.33
N GLU A 451 -5.60 18.19 -19.15
CA GLU A 451 -5.04 18.59 -17.85
C GLU A 451 -6.13 18.98 -16.84
N GLN A 452 -7.28 19.50 -17.30
CA GLN A 452 -8.41 19.87 -16.44
C GLN A 452 -9.20 18.66 -15.93
N THR A 453 -8.84 17.45 -16.35
CA THR A 453 -9.47 16.19 -15.93
C THR A 453 -8.47 15.32 -15.18
N TRP A 454 -8.93 14.20 -14.62
CA TRP A 454 -8.06 13.09 -14.20
C TRP A 454 -8.33 11.82 -15.00
N LEU A 455 -8.66 11.97 -16.29
CA LEU A 455 -8.74 10.85 -17.23
C LEU A 455 -7.31 10.43 -17.61
N GLY A 456 -6.80 9.37 -16.99
CA GLY A 456 -5.47 8.79 -17.26
C GLY A 456 -5.46 7.81 -18.43
N SER A 457 -4.27 7.35 -18.83
CA SER A 457 -4.10 6.29 -19.83
C SER A 457 -4.53 4.91 -19.34
N ASP A 458 -4.78 4.00 -20.28
CA ASP A 458 -4.86 2.56 -20.01
C ASP A 458 -3.50 2.05 -19.51
N TYR A 459 -3.47 1.20 -18.50
CA TYR A 459 -2.19 0.72 -17.96
C TYR A 459 -1.46 -0.28 -18.86
N PHE A 460 -2.14 -0.93 -19.81
CA PHE A 460 -1.50 -1.75 -20.85
C PHE A 460 -1.10 -0.95 -22.08
N SER A 461 -1.30 0.37 -22.10
CA SER A 461 -0.87 1.21 -23.24
C SER A 461 0.62 1.05 -23.57
N ALA A 462 1.45 0.72 -22.58
CA ALA A 462 2.86 0.42 -22.75
C ALA A 462 3.13 -0.77 -23.69
N LEU A 463 2.30 -1.82 -23.67
CA LEU A 463 2.43 -2.99 -24.55
C LEU A 463 2.25 -2.65 -26.04
N TYR A 464 1.73 -1.45 -26.35
CA TYR A 464 1.41 -1.00 -27.71
C TYR A 464 2.21 0.23 -28.11
N GLY A 465 3.39 0.38 -27.51
CA GLY A 465 4.30 1.48 -27.79
C GLY A 465 3.86 2.81 -27.18
N GLY A 466 2.83 2.82 -26.32
CA GLY A 466 2.43 4.01 -25.55
C GLY A 466 3.42 4.37 -24.44
N SER A 467 4.40 3.50 -24.18
CA SER A 467 5.43 3.71 -23.17
C SER A 467 6.42 4.81 -23.59
N LEU A 468 6.89 5.56 -22.58
CA LEU A 468 8.06 6.43 -22.67
C LEU A 468 9.26 5.84 -21.92
N SER A 469 9.09 4.73 -21.22
CA SER A 469 10.16 4.14 -20.43
C SER A 469 11.23 3.55 -21.33
N ILE A 470 12.48 3.66 -20.88
CA ILE A 470 13.64 3.00 -21.49
C ILE A 470 14.25 2.11 -20.41
N PRO A 471 14.58 0.84 -20.71
CA PRO A 471 15.29 -0.01 -19.76
C PRO A 471 16.57 0.70 -19.30
N PHE A 472 16.67 0.97 -17.99
CA PHE A 472 17.77 1.77 -17.44
C PHE A 472 19.10 1.01 -17.37
N ASP A 473 19.11 -0.26 -17.75
CA ASP A 473 20.31 -1.06 -18.05
C ASP A 473 20.87 -0.81 -19.47
N ASN A 474 20.27 0.11 -20.24
CA ASN A 474 20.88 0.63 -21.46
C ASN A 474 22.18 1.40 -21.21
N ARG A 475 22.95 1.61 -22.29
CA ARG A 475 24.14 2.48 -22.25
C ARG A 475 23.73 3.88 -21.82
N SER A 476 24.57 4.52 -21.01
CA SER A 476 24.36 5.89 -20.56
C SER A 476 24.20 6.88 -21.71
N THR A 477 24.90 6.70 -22.82
CA THR A 477 24.73 7.51 -24.03
C THR A 477 23.30 7.45 -24.57
N THR A 478 22.67 6.27 -24.56
CA THR A 478 21.25 6.10 -24.90
C THR A 478 20.36 6.82 -23.89
N LEU A 479 20.61 6.65 -22.59
CA LEU A 479 19.82 7.30 -21.55
C LEU A 479 19.90 8.83 -21.65
N SER A 480 21.10 9.39 -21.77
CA SER A 480 21.34 10.83 -22.01
C SER A 480 20.67 11.32 -23.28
N THR A 481 20.66 10.52 -24.36
CA THR A 481 19.95 10.87 -25.60
C THR A 481 18.45 11.01 -25.34
N GLY A 482 17.85 10.15 -24.51
CA GLY A 482 16.43 10.23 -24.15
C GLY A 482 16.01 11.51 -23.41
N LEU A 483 16.96 12.23 -22.80
CA LEU A 483 16.73 13.53 -22.13
C LEU A 483 17.29 14.72 -22.94
N SER A 484 17.83 14.48 -24.14
CA SER A 484 18.51 15.51 -24.93
C SER A 484 17.56 16.48 -25.64
N SER A 485 16.34 16.07 -25.95
CA SER A 485 15.30 16.90 -26.58
C SER A 485 13.91 16.33 -26.35
N ILE A 486 12.87 17.14 -26.55
CA ILE A 486 11.47 16.70 -26.53
C ILE A 486 11.25 15.52 -27.49
N ARG A 487 11.85 15.53 -28.69
CA ARG A 487 11.70 14.44 -29.67
C ARG A 487 12.12 13.09 -29.09
N TYR A 488 13.29 13.04 -28.44
CA TYR A 488 13.77 11.79 -27.85
C TYR A 488 13.01 11.43 -26.57
N ALA A 489 12.56 12.41 -25.79
CA ALA A 489 11.70 12.17 -24.64
C ALA A 489 10.36 11.53 -25.03
N ARG A 490 9.85 11.87 -26.22
CA ARG A 490 8.65 11.27 -26.83
C ARG A 490 8.89 9.90 -27.47
N SER A 491 10.13 9.42 -27.49
CA SER A 491 10.53 8.18 -28.16
C SER A 491 11.00 7.12 -27.16
N TYR A 492 10.93 5.85 -27.51
CA TYR A 492 11.49 4.73 -26.74
C TYR A 492 12.44 3.92 -27.62
N ILE A 493 13.17 2.96 -27.03
CA ILE A 493 14.05 2.07 -27.78
C ILE A 493 13.31 0.79 -28.14
N PHE A 494 13.24 0.50 -29.43
CA PHE A 494 12.71 -0.74 -29.98
C PHE A 494 13.71 -1.31 -30.98
N ASP A 495 14.14 -2.56 -30.79
CA ASP A 495 15.18 -3.21 -31.61
C ASP A 495 16.44 -2.36 -31.83
N GLY A 496 16.88 -1.67 -30.77
CA GLY A 496 18.06 -0.80 -30.79
C GLY A 496 17.87 0.54 -31.50
N THR A 497 16.65 0.85 -31.97
CA THR A 497 16.32 2.08 -32.68
C THR A 497 15.37 2.97 -31.87
N TRP A 498 15.53 4.28 -32.02
CA TRP A 498 14.61 5.26 -31.45
C TRP A 498 13.30 5.28 -32.23
N THR A 499 12.22 4.92 -31.57
CA THR A 499 10.87 4.89 -32.13
C THR A 499 9.99 5.86 -31.35
N GLU A 500 9.28 6.75 -32.05
CA GLU A 500 8.34 7.66 -31.39
C GLU A 500 7.16 6.88 -30.80
N SER A 501 6.78 7.21 -29.57
CA SER A 501 5.71 6.51 -28.84
C SER A 501 4.36 6.64 -29.57
N ALA A 502 3.59 5.55 -29.54
CA ALA A 502 2.20 5.52 -30.01
C ALA A 502 1.33 6.59 -29.32
N TYR A 503 1.66 6.95 -28.07
CA TYR A 503 0.96 8.01 -27.35
C TYR A 503 1.00 9.35 -28.10
N PHE A 504 2.10 9.65 -28.80
CA PHE A 504 2.26 10.86 -29.60
C PHE A 504 1.83 10.65 -31.05
N THR A 505 2.35 9.61 -31.71
CA THR A 505 2.09 9.38 -33.14
C THR A 505 0.62 9.11 -33.45
N ARG A 506 -0.15 8.58 -32.48
CA ARG A 506 -1.61 8.35 -32.61
C ARG A 506 -2.47 9.43 -31.95
N GLY A 507 -1.86 10.50 -31.44
CA GLY A 507 -2.58 11.66 -30.87
C GLY A 507 -3.29 11.38 -29.55
N TRP A 508 -2.89 10.37 -28.78
CA TRP A 508 -3.55 9.99 -27.52
C TRP A 508 -3.48 11.10 -26.45
N TYR A 509 -2.39 11.86 -26.43
CA TYR A 509 -2.20 13.01 -25.55
C TYR A 509 -3.25 14.13 -25.70
N SER A 510 -4.05 14.13 -26.77
CA SER A 510 -5.05 15.18 -27.02
C SER A 510 -6.33 15.02 -26.18
N TYR A 511 -6.54 13.86 -25.54
CA TYR A 511 -7.78 13.56 -24.79
C TYR A 511 -7.56 12.88 -23.44
N ARG A 512 -6.31 12.56 -23.05
CA ARG A 512 -6.03 11.97 -21.72
C ARG A 512 -4.69 12.42 -21.15
N ASN A 513 -4.55 12.21 -19.84
CA ASN A 513 -3.34 12.40 -19.06
C ASN A 513 -2.46 11.14 -19.12
N PHE A 514 -1.19 11.29 -18.76
CA PHE A 514 -0.23 10.20 -18.86
C PHE A 514 -0.20 9.37 -17.60
N LEU A 515 -0.30 8.05 -17.78
CA LEU A 515 0.01 7.09 -16.74
C LEU A 515 1.50 6.79 -16.83
N SER A 516 2.27 7.26 -15.84
CA SER A 516 3.64 6.77 -15.67
C SER A 516 3.53 5.34 -15.17
N ALA A 517 4.25 4.41 -15.82
CA ALA A 517 4.33 3.04 -15.36
C ALA A 517 4.69 3.09 -13.88
N GLY A 518 3.87 2.54 -12.98
CA GLY A 518 4.10 2.64 -11.53
C GLY A 518 4.27 1.28 -10.85
N TYR A 519 4.14 0.19 -11.60
CA TYR A 519 4.55 -1.11 -11.14
C TYR A 519 6.05 -1.10 -10.87
N LEU A 520 6.41 -1.39 -9.63
CA LEU A 520 7.80 -1.54 -9.21
C LEU A 520 8.40 -2.88 -9.66
N GLY A 521 7.73 -3.59 -10.58
CA GLY A 521 8.25 -4.80 -11.23
C GLY A 521 8.46 -5.97 -10.28
N ASN A 522 8.95 -7.06 -10.87
CA ASN A 522 9.29 -8.28 -10.14
C ASN A 522 10.78 -8.37 -9.84
N LEU A 523 11.22 -9.49 -9.28
CA LEU A 523 12.61 -9.71 -8.92
C LEU A 523 13.59 -9.50 -10.09
N LEU A 524 13.27 -9.96 -11.30
CA LEU A 524 14.13 -9.77 -12.48
C LEU A 524 14.27 -8.30 -12.88
N ALA A 525 13.23 -7.51 -12.65
CA ALA A 525 13.22 -6.08 -12.95
C ALA A 525 13.99 -5.26 -11.89
N MET A 526 14.18 -5.82 -10.70
CA MET A 526 14.61 -5.08 -9.52
C MET A 526 15.99 -5.50 -9.00
N ALA A 527 16.22 -6.80 -8.79
CA ALA A 527 17.39 -7.30 -8.09
C ALA A 527 18.69 -6.95 -8.82
N GLY A 528 19.51 -6.10 -8.19
CA GLY A 528 20.77 -5.64 -8.75
C GLY A 528 20.63 -4.72 -9.97
N LYS A 529 19.43 -4.19 -10.22
CA LYS A 529 19.16 -3.20 -11.26
C LYS A 529 19.03 -1.81 -10.64
N PRO A 530 19.35 -0.74 -11.39
CA PRO A 530 19.27 0.64 -10.91
C PRO A 530 17.84 1.20 -10.90
N ALA A 531 16.91 0.46 -10.31
CA ALA A 531 15.48 0.77 -10.41
C ALA A 531 15.14 2.15 -9.85
N PHE A 532 15.73 2.59 -8.74
CA PHE A 532 15.56 3.95 -8.24
C PHE A 532 15.84 5.02 -9.31
N TYR A 533 16.98 4.90 -10.00
CA TYR A 533 17.34 5.83 -11.07
C TYR A 533 16.41 5.71 -12.28
N ALA A 534 15.97 4.49 -12.61
CA ALA A 534 14.99 4.25 -13.66
C ALA A 534 13.68 4.99 -13.39
N ARG A 535 13.17 4.96 -12.15
CA ARG A 535 11.95 5.68 -11.74
C ARG A 535 12.10 7.18 -11.95
N LEU A 536 13.19 7.77 -11.47
CA LEU A 536 13.45 9.19 -11.61
C LEU A 536 13.62 9.59 -13.07
N TYR A 537 14.34 8.78 -13.84
CA TYR A 537 14.51 8.99 -15.27
C TYR A 537 13.20 8.97 -16.03
N ASP A 538 12.31 8.02 -15.76
CA ASP A 538 11.00 7.93 -16.42
C ASP A 538 10.14 9.16 -16.10
N HIS A 539 10.19 9.64 -14.85
CA HIS A 539 9.53 10.89 -14.47
C HIS A 539 10.11 12.11 -15.19
N GLU A 540 11.45 12.28 -15.20
CA GLU A 540 12.12 13.37 -15.92
C GLU A 540 11.83 13.31 -17.43
N LYS A 541 11.85 12.13 -18.02
CA LYS A 541 11.54 11.94 -19.43
C LYS A 541 10.09 12.26 -19.77
N ALA A 542 9.14 11.82 -18.96
CA ALA A 542 7.73 12.18 -19.13
C ALA A 542 7.53 13.70 -18.97
N ASN A 543 8.18 14.30 -17.99
CA ASN A 543 8.20 15.74 -17.74
C ASN A 543 8.74 16.55 -18.92
N LEU A 544 9.75 16.03 -19.64
CA LEU A 544 10.26 16.64 -20.87
C LEU A 544 9.27 16.45 -22.04
N ALA A 545 8.69 15.27 -22.16
CA ALA A 545 7.84 14.90 -23.30
C ALA A 545 6.49 15.64 -23.33
N ILE A 546 5.89 15.85 -22.15
CA ILE A 546 4.52 16.35 -21.92
C ILE A 546 4.42 17.21 -20.64
N PRO A 547 5.02 18.40 -20.64
CA PRO A 547 5.00 19.28 -19.47
C PRO A 547 3.58 19.75 -19.07
N ASP A 548 2.64 19.78 -20.02
CA ASP A 548 1.27 20.30 -19.91
C ASP A 548 0.21 19.20 -19.65
N ARG A 549 0.63 18.04 -19.15
CA ARG A 549 -0.27 16.93 -18.77
C ARG A 549 -0.04 16.54 -17.33
N LYS A 550 -1.08 15.98 -16.71
CA LYS A 550 -0.91 15.31 -15.42
C LYS A 550 -0.17 13.98 -15.62
N LYS A 551 0.71 13.66 -14.67
CA LYS A 551 1.40 12.37 -14.58
C LYS A 551 0.83 11.62 -13.39
N ILE A 552 0.20 10.49 -13.65
CA ILE A 552 -0.38 9.62 -12.64
C ILE A 552 0.52 8.40 -12.52
N THR A 553 1.05 8.15 -11.33
CA THR A 553 1.76 6.91 -11.02
C THR A 553 0.77 5.93 -10.42
N TYR A 554 0.68 4.74 -11.01
CA TYR A 554 -0.18 3.65 -10.57
C TYR A 554 0.67 2.47 -10.13
N SER A 555 0.67 2.18 -8.84
CA SER A 555 1.58 1.23 -8.20
C SER A 555 0.82 0.21 -7.35
N THR A 556 1.52 -0.83 -6.93
CA THR A 556 1.08 -1.84 -5.96
C THR A 556 2.23 -2.06 -4.99
N ASN A 557 1.92 -2.46 -3.75
CA ASN A 557 2.96 -2.84 -2.82
C ASN A 557 3.50 -4.26 -3.10
N ALA A 558 2.84 -5.05 -3.95
CA ALA A 558 3.27 -6.39 -4.30
C ALA A 558 4.24 -6.33 -5.47
N GLN A 559 5.29 -7.15 -5.45
CA GLN A 559 6.02 -7.47 -6.66
C GLN A 559 5.10 -8.27 -7.57
N GLU A 560 4.69 -7.65 -8.68
CA GLU A 560 3.89 -8.31 -9.71
C GLU A 560 4.80 -8.76 -10.87
N GLY A 561 4.70 -10.03 -11.24
CA GLY A 561 5.51 -10.65 -12.28
C GLY A 561 4.81 -11.84 -12.89
N LEU A 562 3.62 -11.62 -13.47
CA LEU A 562 2.82 -12.68 -14.10
C LEU A 562 3.69 -13.54 -15.00
N HIS A 563 3.97 -14.77 -14.56
CA HIS A 563 4.76 -15.77 -15.28
C HIS A 563 6.18 -15.34 -15.70
N MET A 564 6.75 -14.30 -15.07
CA MET A 564 8.10 -13.83 -15.37
C MET A 564 9.17 -14.57 -14.56
N ASP A 565 9.09 -14.54 -13.23
CA ASP A 565 10.04 -15.25 -12.37
C ASP A 565 9.38 -16.07 -11.26
N LYS A 566 9.96 -17.24 -11.04
CA LYS A 566 9.51 -18.27 -10.11
C LYS A 566 9.50 -17.79 -8.67
N VAL A 567 10.44 -16.95 -8.27
CA VAL A 567 10.55 -16.46 -6.89
C VAL A 567 9.37 -15.53 -6.57
N THR A 568 9.13 -14.53 -7.41
CA THR A 568 8.01 -13.59 -7.25
C THR A 568 6.66 -14.31 -7.31
N ILE A 569 6.48 -15.20 -8.29
CA ILE A 569 5.22 -15.97 -8.46
C ILE A 569 4.95 -16.89 -7.26
N SER A 570 5.99 -17.53 -6.73
CA SER A 570 5.83 -18.45 -5.60
C SER A 570 5.71 -17.72 -4.26
N GLY A 571 5.99 -16.42 -4.22
CA GLY A 571 5.76 -15.57 -3.06
C GLY A 571 6.71 -15.83 -1.89
N THR A 572 6.19 -15.71 -0.68
CA THR A 572 6.86 -16.06 0.59
C THR A 572 5.82 -16.39 1.66
N TRP A 573 6.24 -17.06 2.74
CA TRP A 573 5.37 -17.50 3.83
C TRP A 573 5.50 -16.60 5.05
N TYR A 574 4.75 -15.49 5.12
CA TYR A 574 4.80 -14.57 6.26
C TYR A 574 4.27 -15.23 7.54
N ARG A 575 4.97 -15.04 8.65
CA ARG A 575 4.60 -15.57 9.98
C ARG A 575 3.82 -14.52 10.76
N LEU A 576 2.62 -14.89 11.19
CA LEU A 576 1.75 -14.13 12.06
C LEU A 576 1.69 -14.83 13.43
N PRO A 577 2.35 -14.30 14.49
CA PRO A 577 2.26 -14.87 15.82
C PRO A 577 0.84 -14.69 16.39
N LEU A 578 0.28 -15.76 16.92
CA LEU A 578 -1.01 -15.83 17.59
C LEU A 578 -0.87 -16.58 18.92
N GLU A 579 -1.91 -16.54 19.75
CA GLU A 579 -1.95 -17.38 20.94
C GLU A 579 -1.85 -18.87 20.56
N GLY A 580 -0.89 -19.60 21.16
CA GLY A 580 -0.69 -21.03 20.95
C GLY A 580 0.10 -21.44 19.69
N GLY A 581 0.55 -20.49 18.87
CA GLY A 581 1.35 -20.79 17.68
C GLY A 581 1.45 -19.65 16.68
N GLU A 582 1.70 -20.00 15.43
CA GLU A 582 1.89 -19.05 14.33
C GLU A 582 1.06 -19.48 13.12
N LEU A 583 0.40 -18.50 12.50
CA LEU A 583 -0.21 -18.67 11.18
C LEU A 583 0.82 -18.29 10.11
N LEU A 584 1.04 -19.17 9.13
CA LEU A 584 1.91 -18.89 7.99
C LEU A 584 1.05 -18.64 6.77
N ARG A 585 1.25 -17.50 6.10
CA ARG A 585 0.47 -17.07 4.95
C ARG A 585 1.36 -16.93 3.72
N ALA A 586 1.02 -17.67 2.66
CA ALA A 586 1.66 -17.48 1.37
C ALA A 586 1.06 -16.25 0.69
N ASP A 587 1.91 -15.31 0.30
CA ASP A 587 1.53 -14.15 -0.52
C ASP A 587 2.72 -13.70 -1.37
N GLY A 588 2.47 -12.77 -2.30
CA GLY A 588 3.49 -12.09 -3.07
C GLY A 588 4.54 -11.42 -2.19
N ILE A 589 5.76 -11.35 -2.72
CA ILE A 589 6.84 -10.62 -2.10
C ILE A 589 6.48 -9.13 -2.16
N ILE A 590 6.42 -8.46 -1.02
CA ILE A 590 6.11 -7.02 -1.00
C ILE A 590 7.36 -6.17 -1.27
N HIS A 591 7.15 -4.99 -1.83
CA HIS A 591 8.15 -3.94 -1.87
C HIS A 591 8.43 -3.43 -0.46
N PRO A 592 9.70 -3.19 -0.10
CA PRO A 592 10.04 -2.60 1.19
C PRO A 592 9.41 -1.22 1.41
N PHE A 593 9.20 -0.87 2.69
CA PHE A 593 8.72 0.44 3.12
C PHE A 593 9.44 1.62 2.43
N GLN A 594 10.78 1.63 2.47
CA GLN A 594 11.57 2.74 1.92
C GLN A 594 11.45 2.84 0.40
N THR A 595 11.21 1.72 -0.28
CA THR A 595 10.96 1.70 -1.72
C THR A 595 9.66 2.44 -2.04
N MET A 596 8.57 2.07 -1.36
CA MET A 596 7.26 2.70 -1.55
C MET A 596 7.24 4.16 -1.10
N LEU A 597 7.97 4.48 -0.02
CA LEU A 597 8.17 5.85 0.45
C LEU A 597 8.86 6.70 -0.60
N SER A 598 10.03 6.26 -1.10
CA SER A 598 10.75 6.99 -2.15
C SER A 598 9.92 7.10 -3.42
N ASP A 599 9.31 6.02 -3.88
CA ASP A 599 8.51 6.02 -5.12
C ASP A 599 7.32 6.98 -5.03
N SER A 600 6.55 6.96 -3.93
CA SER A 600 5.45 7.90 -3.73
C SER A 600 5.92 9.35 -3.57
N PHE A 601 6.99 9.58 -2.80
CA PHE A 601 7.55 10.91 -2.62
C PHE A 601 7.99 11.52 -3.96
N TYR A 602 8.76 10.79 -4.78
CA TYR A 602 9.24 11.31 -6.05
C TYR A 602 8.16 11.38 -7.12
N ALA A 603 7.20 10.45 -7.13
CA ALA A 603 6.03 10.55 -8.00
C ALA A 603 5.20 11.80 -7.71
N LEU A 604 5.08 12.22 -6.45
CA LEU A 604 4.41 13.47 -6.08
C LEU A 604 5.30 14.69 -6.24
N LEU A 605 6.61 14.58 -6.07
CA LEU A 605 7.55 15.66 -6.33
C LEU A 605 7.58 16.03 -7.81
N LEU A 606 7.68 15.02 -8.69
CA LEU A 606 7.90 15.16 -10.12
C LEU A 606 6.63 14.97 -10.97
N GLY A 607 5.58 14.37 -10.42
CA GLY A 607 4.31 14.10 -11.12
C GLY A 607 3.12 14.74 -10.42
N ASN A 608 1.93 14.14 -10.53
CA ASN A 608 0.69 14.71 -9.99
C ASN A 608 -0.03 13.76 -9.04
N ALA A 609 -0.04 12.46 -9.31
CA ALA A 609 -0.75 11.52 -8.46
C ALA A 609 0.06 10.26 -8.19
N TYR A 610 -0.17 9.70 -7.01
CA TYR A 610 0.25 8.36 -6.64
C TYR A 610 -0.97 7.56 -6.20
N ILE A 611 -1.32 6.55 -6.99
CA ILE A 611 -2.42 5.63 -6.69
C ILE A 611 -1.81 4.29 -6.32
N ILE A 612 -2.01 3.86 -5.08
CA ILE A 612 -1.67 2.51 -4.65
C ILE A 612 -2.90 1.62 -4.79
N TRP A 613 -2.80 0.70 -5.74
CA TRP A 613 -3.80 -0.28 -6.05
C TRP A 613 -3.46 -1.62 -5.41
N GLU A 614 -4.49 -2.25 -4.86
CA GLU A 614 -4.42 -3.51 -4.15
C GLU A 614 -5.76 -4.25 -4.28
N SER A 615 -5.86 -5.47 -3.75
CA SER A 615 -7.11 -6.24 -3.77
C SER A 615 -8.28 -5.44 -3.15
N ASN A 616 -9.46 -5.52 -3.78
CA ASN A 616 -10.69 -4.78 -3.42
C ASN A 616 -11.38 -5.34 -2.15
N VAL A 617 -10.62 -5.58 -1.08
CA VAL A 617 -11.11 -6.17 0.17
C VAL A 617 -11.17 -5.13 1.28
N THR A 618 -12.18 -5.25 2.13
CA THR A 618 -12.27 -4.46 3.36
C THR A 618 -11.42 -5.15 4.44
N LEU A 619 -10.66 -4.35 5.19
CA LEU A 619 -9.70 -4.85 6.17
C LEU A 619 -10.23 -4.78 7.60
N ASN A 620 -9.74 -5.64 8.49
CA ASN A 620 -10.03 -5.64 9.91
C ASN A 620 -8.73 -5.56 10.71
N THR A 621 -8.79 -5.05 11.95
CA THR A 621 -7.67 -4.92 12.88
C THR A 621 -7.44 -6.18 13.72
N ASP A 622 -8.40 -7.08 13.81
CA ASP A 622 -8.31 -8.30 14.61
C ASP A 622 -7.51 -9.38 13.87
N PRO A 623 -6.30 -9.78 14.35
CA PRO A 623 -5.48 -10.81 13.72
C PRO A 623 -6.13 -12.21 13.74
N TYR A 624 -7.22 -12.38 14.48
CA TYR A 624 -8.06 -13.57 14.53
C TYR A 624 -9.22 -13.54 13.52
N THR A 625 -9.27 -12.56 12.61
CA THR A 625 -10.29 -12.51 11.56
C THR A 625 -9.63 -12.67 10.20
N PHE A 626 -9.92 -13.74 9.46
CA PHE A 626 -9.32 -13.93 8.13
C PHE A 626 -10.33 -14.57 7.19
N GLN A 627 -10.19 -14.28 5.90
CA GLN A 627 -11.02 -14.83 4.85
C GLN A 627 -10.14 -15.29 3.68
N PRO A 628 -10.65 -16.15 2.78
CA PRO A 628 -10.04 -16.34 1.49
C PRO A 628 -10.02 -15.02 0.72
N SER A 629 -8.83 -14.55 0.37
CA SER A 629 -8.62 -13.51 -0.63
C SER A 629 -8.42 -14.13 -2.02
N TRP A 630 -8.21 -13.29 -3.04
CA TRP A 630 -7.90 -13.75 -4.40
C TRP A 630 -6.54 -14.50 -4.47
N PHE A 631 -5.56 -14.10 -3.63
CA PHE A 631 -4.23 -14.71 -3.57
C PHE A 631 -4.08 -15.74 -2.43
N GLY A 632 -4.70 -15.47 -1.27
CA GLY A 632 -4.72 -16.34 -0.09
C GLY A 632 -6.08 -17.05 0.05
N GLY A 633 -6.14 -18.30 0.51
CA GLY A 633 -7.38 -19.07 0.58
C GLY A 633 -7.25 -20.21 1.56
N TYR A 634 -8.33 -20.98 1.76
CA TYR A 634 -8.27 -22.22 2.55
C TYR A 634 -7.57 -23.37 1.80
N ASP A 635 -7.02 -23.11 0.61
CA ASP A 635 -6.29 -24.10 -0.17
C ASP A 635 -5.04 -24.54 0.59
N GLU A 636 -4.71 -25.83 0.50
CA GLU A 636 -3.60 -26.44 1.24
C GLU A 636 -2.24 -25.77 0.97
N GLY A 637 -2.11 -25.07 -0.15
CA GLY A 637 -0.91 -24.34 -0.56
C GLY A 637 -0.84 -22.87 -0.13
N LYS A 638 -1.82 -22.33 0.63
CA LYS A 638 -1.90 -20.88 0.90
C LYS A 638 -1.85 -20.50 2.39
N THR A 639 -2.21 -21.40 3.29
CA THR A 639 -2.20 -21.11 4.74
C THR A 639 -1.80 -22.35 5.54
N LYS A 640 -0.87 -22.16 6.49
CA LYS A 640 -0.41 -23.20 7.40
C LYS A 640 -0.54 -22.75 8.86
N TRP A 641 -0.67 -23.70 9.76
CA TRP A 641 -0.61 -23.48 11.20
C TRP A 641 0.63 -24.17 11.78
N LYS A 642 1.34 -23.48 12.65
CA LYS A 642 2.49 -24.01 13.38
C LYS A 642 2.25 -23.81 14.89
N PRO A 643 1.83 -24.85 15.63
CA PRO A 643 1.65 -24.74 17.08
C PRO A 643 3.00 -24.48 17.77
N THR A 644 2.97 -23.82 18.93
CA THR A 644 4.17 -23.57 19.73
C THR A 644 4.90 -24.87 20.02
N GLY A 645 6.17 -24.97 19.63
CA GLY A 645 7.00 -26.17 19.80
C GLY A 645 6.66 -27.36 18.90
N GLY A 646 5.68 -27.23 17.99
CA GLY A 646 5.28 -28.29 17.07
C GLY A 646 5.69 -28.04 15.62
N SER A 647 5.31 -28.97 14.74
CA SER A 647 5.55 -28.90 13.31
C SER A 647 4.44 -28.16 12.56
N THR A 648 4.81 -27.52 11.46
CA THR A 648 3.87 -26.84 10.57
C THR A 648 2.93 -27.85 9.88
N GLY A 649 1.63 -27.56 9.86
CA GLY A 649 0.60 -28.34 9.16
C GLY A 649 -0.34 -27.46 8.34
N VAL A 650 -1.08 -28.06 7.40
CA VAL A 650 -2.11 -27.35 6.63
C VAL A 650 -3.17 -26.81 7.58
N TYR A 651 -3.47 -25.52 7.46
CA TYR A 651 -4.54 -24.91 8.24
C TYR A 651 -5.90 -25.34 7.69
N ARG A 652 -6.79 -25.85 8.55
CA ARG A 652 -8.22 -26.00 8.22
C ARG A 652 -9.07 -25.42 9.34
N PRO A 653 -10.13 -24.65 9.03
CA PRO A 653 -11.03 -24.11 10.04
C PRO A 653 -11.54 -25.20 10.98
N GLY A 654 -11.42 -24.98 12.29
CA GLY A 654 -11.94 -25.87 13.33
C GLY A 654 -11.14 -27.16 13.60
N SER A 655 -10.09 -27.49 12.84
CA SER A 655 -9.26 -28.69 13.11
C SER A 655 -7.99 -28.42 13.90
N TYR A 656 -7.40 -27.22 13.74
CA TYR A 656 -6.23 -26.73 14.48
C TYR A 656 -6.40 -25.19 14.60
N GLY A 657 -6.40 -24.62 15.81
CA GLY A 657 -6.79 -23.21 16.03
C GLY A 657 -5.64 -22.29 16.45
N PRO A 658 -5.78 -20.95 16.38
CA PRO A 658 -6.94 -20.15 15.93
C PRO A 658 -6.70 -19.56 14.51
N PRO A 659 -7.68 -18.98 13.75
CA PRO A 659 -8.96 -18.33 14.18
C PRO A 659 -10.34 -18.84 13.66
N GLU A 660 -11.42 -18.30 14.24
CA GLU A 660 -12.86 -18.45 13.88
C GLU A 660 -13.45 -17.18 13.25
N LYS A 661 -14.39 -17.34 12.30
CA LYS A 661 -15.01 -16.24 11.52
C LYS A 661 -15.99 -15.43 12.37
N LYS A 662 -15.66 -14.20 12.79
CA LYS A 662 -16.55 -13.38 13.64
C LYS A 662 -16.69 -11.88 13.33
N ALA A 663 -16.12 -11.34 12.25
CA ALA A 663 -16.23 -9.90 11.96
C ALA A 663 -16.34 -9.54 10.47
N ASP A 664 -16.79 -8.31 10.22
CA ASP A 664 -16.77 -7.68 8.89
C ASP A 664 -15.33 -7.35 8.46
N GLY A 665 -15.02 -7.63 7.19
CA GLY A 665 -13.68 -7.52 6.64
C GLY A 665 -12.77 -8.71 6.97
N GLN A 666 -11.48 -8.56 6.70
CA GLN A 666 -10.46 -9.55 7.03
C GLN A 666 -9.15 -8.90 7.49
N PHE A 667 -8.42 -9.56 8.37
CA PHE A 667 -7.04 -9.20 8.66
C PHE A 667 -6.19 -9.35 7.39
N PRO A 668 -5.30 -8.39 7.11
CA PRO A 668 -4.63 -8.31 5.80
C PRO A 668 -3.86 -9.56 5.42
N GLU A 669 -3.87 -9.88 4.13
CA GLU A 669 -3.27 -11.09 3.57
C GLU A 669 -1.75 -11.16 3.65
N LYS A 670 -1.14 -9.98 3.68
CA LYS A 670 0.28 -9.71 3.73
C LYS A 670 0.52 -8.46 4.59
N PRO A 671 1.76 -8.21 5.02
CA PRO A 671 2.09 -6.98 5.73
C PRO A 671 1.76 -5.74 4.89
N MET A 672 1.18 -4.73 5.53
CA MET A 672 0.75 -3.47 4.90
C MET A 672 1.83 -2.37 4.99
N THR A 673 3.06 -2.78 5.30
CA THR A 673 4.25 -1.93 5.40
C THR A 673 4.49 -1.11 4.13
N GLY A 674 4.23 -1.65 2.95
CA GLY A 674 4.37 -0.91 1.69
C GLY A 674 3.35 0.22 1.52
N ASP A 675 2.07 0.00 1.89
CA ASP A 675 1.03 1.04 1.87
C ASP A 675 1.38 2.19 2.81
N GLN A 676 1.90 1.86 3.99
CA GLN A 676 2.38 2.86 4.94
C GLN A 676 3.55 3.65 4.36
N GLY A 677 4.50 2.97 3.72
CA GLY A 677 5.62 3.61 3.03
C GLY A 677 5.12 4.63 2.00
N ALA A 678 4.20 4.21 1.12
CA ALA A 678 3.60 5.10 0.13
C ALA A 678 2.90 6.30 0.77
N TRP A 679 2.07 6.08 1.80
CA TRP A 679 1.42 7.17 2.53
C TRP A 679 2.43 8.12 3.17
N MET A 680 3.50 7.59 3.76
CA MET A 680 4.57 8.41 4.35
C MET A 680 5.36 9.19 3.29
N GLY A 681 5.58 8.64 2.11
CA GLY A 681 6.14 9.38 0.98
C GLY A 681 5.29 10.59 0.60
N ALA A 682 3.98 10.39 0.53
CA ALA A 682 3.02 11.48 0.29
C ALA A 682 2.99 12.51 1.43
N LYS A 683 3.04 12.06 2.68
CA LYS A 683 3.09 12.94 3.86
C LYS A 683 4.40 13.75 3.92
N LEU A 684 5.50 13.13 3.53
CA LEU A 684 6.80 13.79 3.45
C LEU A 684 6.80 14.87 2.35
N TYR A 685 6.19 14.60 1.20
CA TYR A 685 5.96 15.60 0.16
C TYR A 685 5.09 16.77 0.67
N GLU A 686 3.95 16.49 1.32
CA GLU A 686 3.10 17.53 1.94
C GLU A 686 3.93 18.47 2.82
N SER A 687 4.82 17.89 3.64
CA SER A 687 5.64 18.63 4.59
C SER A 687 6.57 19.66 3.94
N ILE A 688 6.83 19.53 2.64
CA ILE A 688 7.68 20.43 1.85
C ILE A 688 6.95 21.11 0.70
N ALA A 689 5.65 20.87 0.49
CA ALA A 689 4.94 21.38 -0.68
C ALA A 689 5.06 22.91 -0.84
N GLY A 690 5.04 23.67 0.27
CA GLY A 690 5.26 25.13 0.24
C GLY A 690 6.73 25.58 0.13
N ARG A 691 7.68 24.65 -0.01
CA ARG A 691 9.13 24.88 -0.19
C ARG A 691 9.61 24.45 -1.57
N VAL A 692 8.71 24.03 -2.46
CA VAL A 692 9.07 23.51 -3.80
C VAL A 692 8.27 24.24 -4.88
N ASP A 693 8.36 25.58 -4.87
CA ASP A 693 7.89 26.41 -5.99
C ASP A 693 8.89 26.32 -7.16
N GLN A 694 10.17 26.15 -6.83
CA GLN A 694 11.25 25.83 -7.76
C GLN A 694 11.95 24.56 -7.29
N LEU A 695 12.41 23.74 -8.22
CA LEU A 695 13.19 22.53 -7.99
C LEU A 695 14.37 22.52 -8.96
N TRP A 696 15.56 22.09 -8.56
CA TRP A 696 16.72 21.98 -9.43
C TRP A 696 17.76 20.99 -8.91
N TYR A 697 18.72 20.62 -9.77
CA TYR A 697 19.94 19.92 -9.37
C TYR A 697 21.02 20.94 -8.95
N PRO A 698 21.40 21.05 -7.66
CA PRO A 698 22.45 21.96 -7.21
C PRO A 698 23.84 21.37 -7.48
N ASP A 699 24.86 22.22 -7.43
CA ASP A 699 26.24 21.73 -7.25
C ASP A 699 26.40 21.33 -5.78
N TYR A 700 27.16 20.25 -5.54
CA TYR A 700 27.31 19.72 -4.18
C TYR A 700 28.66 19.03 -4.00
N THR A 701 29.04 18.81 -2.75
CA THR A 701 30.18 17.97 -2.38
C THR A 701 29.67 16.80 -1.55
N VAL A 702 30.07 15.58 -1.88
CA VAL A 702 29.78 14.38 -1.07
C VAL A 702 31.09 13.68 -0.75
N ASN A 703 31.36 13.45 0.53
CA ASN A 703 32.60 12.81 1.01
C ASN A 703 33.87 13.44 0.38
N GLY A 704 33.89 14.77 0.30
CA GLY A 704 34.98 15.55 -0.30
C GLY A 704 35.02 15.59 -1.83
N LYS A 705 34.18 14.81 -2.53
CA LYS A 705 34.07 14.83 -4.00
C LYS A 705 33.09 15.90 -4.44
N HIS A 706 33.59 16.92 -5.12
CA HIS A 706 32.76 17.96 -5.73
C HIS A 706 32.06 17.46 -6.99
N VAL A 707 30.77 17.77 -7.13
CA VAL A 707 29.89 17.36 -8.21
C VAL A 707 29.22 18.60 -8.78
N VAL A 708 29.45 18.85 -10.07
CA VAL A 708 28.86 19.95 -10.81
C VAL A 708 27.63 19.44 -11.57
N ALA A 709 26.47 19.97 -11.24
CA ALA A 709 25.23 19.62 -11.91
C ALA A 709 25.20 20.20 -13.33
N LYS A 710 24.91 19.35 -14.32
CA LYS A 710 24.71 19.76 -15.70
C LYS A 710 23.51 20.68 -15.80
N ARG A 711 23.70 21.76 -16.55
CA ARG A 711 22.67 22.73 -16.91
C ARG A 711 22.10 22.36 -18.28
N GLY A 712 20.78 22.38 -18.43
CA GLY A 712 20.11 22.23 -19.73
C GLY A 712 19.82 23.58 -20.38
N SER A 713 18.96 23.61 -21.40
CA SER A 713 18.58 24.83 -22.14
C SER A 713 17.99 25.96 -21.27
N LEU A 714 17.35 25.63 -20.16
CA LEU A 714 16.81 26.55 -19.14
C LEU A 714 17.67 26.66 -17.85
N GLY A 715 18.96 26.31 -17.90
CA GLY A 715 19.85 26.37 -16.72
C GLY A 715 19.77 25.12 -15.82
N SER A 716 19.82 25.29 -14.50
CA SER A 716 19.79 24.19 -13.51
C SER A 716 18.40 23.67 -13.19
N SER A 717 17.39 24.48 -13.47
CA SER A 717 16.01 24.29 -13.08
C SER A 717 15.39 22.99 -13.60
N LEU A 718 14.71 22.29 -12.69
CA LEU A 718 13.63 21.32 -12.92
C LEU A 718 12.24 22.00 -12.79
N SER A 719 12.18 23.34 -12.82
CA SER A 719 11.21 24.16 -12.08
C SER A 719 9.73 23.94 -12.40
N TYR A 720 8.92 23.99 -11.32
CA TYR A 720 7.46 23.92 -11.17
C TYR A 720 6.73 22.83 -11.99
N ALA A 721 6.06 21.91 -11.28
CA ALA A 721 5.24 20.84 -11.86
C ALA A 721 5.98 19.79 -12.72
N GLY A 722 7.31 19.69 -12.58
CA GLY A 722 8.07 18.70 -13.33
C GLY A 722 8.11 19.05 -14.82
N VAL A 723 8.77 20.15 -15.15
CA VAL A 723 9.21 20.41 -16.52
C VAL A 723 10.71 20.15 -16.56
N GLN A 724 11.08 19.05 -17.19
CA GLN A 724 12.46 18.68 -17.36
C GLN A 724 13.09 19.55 -18.45
N ASN A 725 14.36 19.89 -18.26
CA ASN A 725 15.10 20.75 -19.14
C ASN A 725 15.83 19.96 -20.24
N GLU A 726 15.74 20.39 -21.49
CA GLU A 726 16.44 19.73 -22.60
C GLU A 726 17.95 19.68 -22.36
N GLY A 727 18.54 18.50 -22.54
CA GLY A 727 19.97 18.28 -22.36
C GLY A 727 20.42 18.10 -20.91
N GLN A 728 19.52 18.23 -19.93
CA GLN A 728 19.82 17.93 -18.52
C GLN A 728 19.68 16.43 -18.26
N ASP A 729 20.80 15.76 -17.98
CA ASP A 729 20.90 14.30 -17.75
C ASP A 729 21.60 13.97 -16.41
N ASN A 730 21.39 14.82 -15.40
CA ASN A 730 22.02 14.66 -14.09
C ASN A 730 21.74 13.28 -13.48
N ILE A 731 20.51 12.76 -13.64
CA ILE A 731 20.17 11.42 -13.14
C ILE A 731 21.05 10.33 -13.73
N VAL A 732 21.33 10.38 -15.04
CA VAL A 732 22.22 9.44 -15.75
C VAL A 732 23.65 9.58 -15.25
N LYS A 733 24.15 10.81 -15.11
CA LYS A 733 25.51 11.08 -14.61
C LYS A 733 25.71 10.60 -13.18
N THR A 734 24.72 10.83 -12.30
CA THR A 734 24.79 10.37 -10.91
C THR A 734 24.77 8.85 -10.84
N TYR A 735 23.97 8.19 -11.68
CA TYR A 735 23.97 6.74 -11.79
C TYR A 735 25.33 6.18 -12.23
N GLU A 736 25.88 6.67 -13.35
CA GLU A 736 27.18 6.22 -13.86
C GLU A 736 28.31 6.38 -12.84
N ALA A 737 28.29 7.50 -12.11
CA ALA A 737 29.30 7.83 -11.12
C ALA A 737 29.03 7.21 -9.74
N LYS A 738 27.93 6.45 -9.57
CA LYS A 738 27.45 5.90 -8.28
C LYS A 738 27.35 6.97 -7.18
N LEU A 739 26.85 8.14 -7.56
CA LEU A 739 26.69 9.32 -6.70
C LEU A 739 25.25 9.43 -6.18
N PRO A 740 25.04 10.14 -5.06
CA PRO A 740 23.71 10.47 -4.58
C PRO A 740 22.92 11.30 -5.59
N VAL A 741 21.60 11.17 -5.55
CA VAL A 741 20.68 12.12 -6.15
C VAL A 741 20.47 13.24 -5.14
N VAL A 742 20.78 14.47 -5.56
CA VAL A 742 20.59 15.68 -4.76
C VAL A 742 19.72 16.65 -5.56
N MET A 743 18.58 17.03 -4.99
CA MET A 743 17.72 18.09 -5.54
C MET A 743 17.55 19.17 -4.49
N LYS A 744 17.40 20.41 -4.94
CA LYS A 744 17.10 21.56 -4.08
C LYS A 744 15.79 22.17 -4.49
N GLY A 745 14.92 22.39 -3.51
CA GLY A 745 13.68 23.13 -3.63
C GLY A 745 13.79 24.51 -3.01
N ARG A 746 13.07 25.48 -3.58
CA ARG A 746 12.82 26.79 -2.99
C ARG A 746 11.35 27.14 -3.12
N GLY A 747 10.75 27.67 -2.05
CA GLY A 747 9.41 28.23 -2.12
C GLY A 747 9.12 29.21 -1.00
N GLN A 748 7.86 29.63 -0.90
CA GLN A 748 7.39 30.62 0.09
C GLN A 748 7.75 30.26 1.55
N LYS A 749 7.86 28.97 1.88
CA LYS A 749 8.22 28.49 3.22
C LYS A 749 9.74 28.27 3.41
N GLY A 750 10.57 28.69 2.47
CA GLY A 750 12.03 28.58 2.51
C GLY A 750 12.60 27.47 1.61
N ASP A 751 13.91 27.24 1.74
CA ASP A 751 14.62 26.22 0.97
C ASP A 751 14.42 24.81 1.56
N VAL A 752 14.63 23.79 0.73
CA VAL A 752 14.68 22.37 1.11
C VAL A 752 15.74 21.65 0.27
N ILE A 753 16.45 20.70 0.87
CA ILE A 753 17.37 19.79 0.18
C ILE A 753 16.79 18.38 0.25
N ILE A 754 16.75 17.70 -0.89
CA ILE A 754 16.29 16.33 -1.04
C ILE A 754 17.51 15.51 -1.44
N TYR A 755 17.84 14.52 -0.62
CA TYR A 755 19.05 13.72 -0.76
C TYR A 755 18.71 12.23 -0.67
N GLN A 756 19.20 11.43 -1.61
CA GLN A 756 19.14 9.98 -1.51
C GLN A 756 20.34 9.33 -2.20
N ASN A 757 21.05 8.46 -1.49
CA ASN A 757 22.13 7.65 -2.06
C ASN A 757 21.78 6.16 -2.05
N PRO A 758 21.20 5.60 -3.12
CA PRO A 758 20.86 4.18 -3.16
C PRO A 758 22.08 3.25 -3.11
N ASN A 759 23.30 3.77 -3.32
CA ASN A 759 24.54 3.00 -3.34
C ASN A 759 25.29 2.98 -1.99
N ALA A 760 24.85 3.78 -1.02
CA ALA A 760 25.47 3.80 0.30
C ALA A 760 25.14 2.51 1.08
N GLY A 761 26.02 2.11 1.99
CA GLY A 761 25.71 1.07 2.97
C GLY A 761 24.60 1.50 3.94
N LEU A 762 23.95 0.55 4.62
CA LEU A 762 22.81 0.84 5.53
C LEU A 762 23.20 1.73 6.71
N THR A 763 24.45 1.67 7.14
CA THR A 763 25.02 2.44 8.24
C THR A 763 26.12 3.40 7.78
N GLU A 764 26.29 3.58 6.46
CA GLU A 764 27.34 4.43 5.93
C GLU A 764 27.04 5.91 6.22
N GLU A 765 27.99 6.59 6.87
CA GLU A 765 27.92 8.02 7.11
C GLU A 765 28.46 8.80 5.92
N GLN A 766 27.73 9.83 5.50
CA GLN A 766 28.05 10.65 4.35
C GLN A 766 28.04 12.12 4.74
N GLY A 767 29.15 12.80 4.47
CA GLY A 767 29.27 14.25 4.60
C GLY A 767 28.83 14.92 3.31
N VAL A 768 27.77 15.73 3.37
CA VAL A 768 27.16 16.36 2.20
C VAL A 768 27.18 17.87 2.38
N GLU A 769 27.73 18.57 1.41
CA GLU A 769 27.71 20.03 1.36
C GLU A 769 26.93 20.50 0.13
N VAL A 770 25.92 21.34 0.33
CA VAL A 770 25.14 21.95 -0.75
C VAL A 770 25.14 23.45 -0.55
N GLU A 771 25.69 24.18 -1.52
CA GLU A 771 25.77 25.65 -1.49
C GLU A 771 26.36 26.21 -0.17
N GLY A 772 27.47 25.62 0.31
CA GLY A 772 28.15 26.08 1.53
C GLY A 772 27.56 25.57 2.85
N LYS A 773 26.47 24.80 2.82
CA LYS A 773 25.86 24.20 4.02
C LYS A 773 26.19 22.71 4.12
N PHE A 774 26.80 22.31 5.23
CA PHE A 774 27.18 20.92 5.50
C PHE A 774 26.11 20.18 6.32
N PHE A 775 25.85 18.93 5.96
CA PHE A 775 24.95 18.01 6.63
C PHE A 775 25.58 16.63 6.70
N LYS A 776 25.22 15.87 7.73
CA LYS A 776 25.57 14.46 7.86
C LYS A 776 24.35 13.61 7.57
N VAL A 777 24.48 12.67 6.66
CA VAL A 777 23.43 11.69 6.32
C VAL A 777 23.95 10.29 6.65
N VAL A 778 23.08 9.44 7.18
CA VAL A 778 23.40 8.03 7.44
C VAL A 778 22.52 7.15 6.56
N GLY A 779 23.14 6.17 5.91
CA GLY A 779 22.43 5.15 5.15
C GLY A 779 22.09 5.55 3.71
N ASN A 780 21.31 4.69 3.08
CA ASN A 780 20.91 4.77 1.66
C ASN A 780 19.55 5.45 1.42
N ARG A 781 18.94 5.99 2.47
CA ARG A 781 17.53 6.40 2.49
C ARG A 781 17.30 7.81 1.95
N LEU A 782 16.05 8.09 1.62
CA LEU A 782 15.59 9.45 1.34
C LEU A 782 15.74 10.32 2.58
N ASN A 783 16.33 11.50 2.41
CA ASN A 783 16.47 12.53 3.43
C ASN A 783 15.96 13.87 2.89
N VAL A 784 15.04 14.48 3.63
CA VAL A 784 14.48 15.79 3.32
C VAL A 784 14.91 16.78 4.41
N ILE A 785 15.86 17.63 4.04
CA ILE A 785 16.58 18.53 4.93
C ILE A 785 16.05 19.96 4.74
N ARG A 786 15.71 20.64 5.83
CA ARG A 786 15.23 22.03 5.83
C ARG A 786 16.33 22.91 6.45
N PRO A 787 17.22 23.47 5.61
CA PRO A 787 18.49 24.05 6.05
C PRO A 787 18.38 25.47 6.59
#